data_AF-A0A3B1CU18-F1
#
_entry.id   AF-A0A3B1CU18-F1
#
_cell.length_a   1.000
_cell.length_b   1.000
_cell.length_c   1.000
_cell.angle_alpha   90.00
_cell.angle_beta   90.00
_cell.angle_gamma   90.00
#
_symmetry.space_group_name_H-M   'P 1'
#
loop_
_entity.id
_entity.type
_entity.pdbx_description
1 polymer ?
#
loop_
_entity_poly.entity_id
_entity_poly.type
_entity_poly.pdbx_seq_one_letter_code
_entity_poly.pdbx_strand_id
1 'polypeptide(L)'
;MKKFKLLFLIFIPLQLSIAQSSFKVDDYQNFLQENKNLTAEQLLELHNAGEFKPKINTSNWVNAFYHDSVEIKLKLTEGEKSLIKKNGFVVSERLSQGSFGQQFEEIFHSDLPLYISSDAVLHAFHASYDKILKETELNILIDRVTTLLENLSNSFGTLEAKYNNDDSLKQMLKDLDVYLTVPRKLFDISDQPYYSDNTGLVDSLLVDINSYSALTKPLFSKTSRKIDFSQFKPRGHYDDENFPELAKYFKVMMWFGRIELYLIAPKSFDTVPITDVQRQIIISRLFSELVDLSNSRELFDEIEFIIRTFVGEQDNVTLPDLEETFIDAGITDIHELLDTLIVRRFQDTLKVKSFAGQKILSQILMHDPMSPDKIEPASAFMPFGQRFIIDSYITGNVVYDRVKSMRMLPSTLDILFALGNDAAAQLLKEELDKYKYSPNLVALRYLIDNYDFDFWNNSIYNLWLNSIKVLNPPADRTYLPQFMQTAAWWQQKINTQLASWTELRHDNLLYAKQSYSGGVTCSYPYSYVEPVPQFFSAIKILADNTLEKLLTIPSYDNWVKEKFKIYFNHLSGVADTLSTIAQKELDNVPFSNEEKWFLERVLYNNPQQVCGGPRYIGWFPSLYYGDSGQAEFHKEDYLVADYHTAPTDAGGAMVGWVKHAGTGKVDLMILNTKLPDGTIVAFVGPVFSYHEYTTTNFYRLTDSEWQTQYLAQSTRPEWTNIYLADINGNVKPEGLNLITGIDENEKEDPIIPETHLVAQNYPNPFNPSTSIAFTIPSRLTNSRVSLIIYDIQGNRVKELVNETMQSGHYLIEWNGKSDLNQKVSSGVYFYEVRVNTERFVGKMNLIK
;
A
#
# COMPACT_ATOMS: atom_id res chain seq x y z
N MET A 1 41.97 -66.39 5.88
CA MET A 1 41.10 -67.33 5.15
C MET A 1 39.68 -66.77 5.09
N LYS A 2 39.13 -66.64 3.87
CA LYS A 2 37.72 -66.77 3.44
C LYS A 2 36.61 -66.08 4.29
N LYS A 3 35.94 -65.05 3.75
CA LYS A 3 34.82 -65.08 2.76
C LYS A 3 33.44 -65.33 3.39
N PHE A 4 32.48 -64.51 2.91
CA PHE A 4 31.06 -64.81 2.63
C PHE A 4 30.13 -65.06 3.84
N LYS A 5 29.10 -64.21 4.04
CA LYS A 5 27.82 -64.13 3.30
C LYS A 5 27.14 -65.50 3.18
N LEU A 6 26.09 -65.72 3.98
CA LEU A 6 25.00 -66.61 3.63
C LEU A 6 23.67 -65.87 3.78
N LEU A 7 22.99 -65.71 2.65
CA LEU A 7 21.57 -65.42 2.48
C LEU A 7 20.74 -66.54 3.12
N PHE A 8 19.57 -66.20 3.66
CA PHE A 8 18.38 -66.99 3.39
C PHE A 8 17.17 -66.09 3.16
N LEU A 9 16.58 -66.26 1.96
CA LEU A 9 15.30 -65.75 1.51
C LEU A 9 14.16 -66.40 2.29
N ILE A 10 13.16 -65.62 2.69
CA ILE A 10 11.76 -66.07 2.78
C ILE A 10 10.87 -65.02 2.13
N PHE A 11 10.12 -65.47 1.13
CA PHE A 11 9.03 -64.78 0.43
C PHE A 11 7.79 -64.68 1.31
N ILE A 12 7.16 -63.50 1.37
CA ILE A 12 5.72 -63.33 1.63
C ILE A 12 5.18 -62.31 0.62
N PRO A 13 4.08 -62.59 -0.09
CA PRO A 13 3.45 -61.65 -1.01
C PRO A 13 2.51 -60.71 -0.23
N LEU A 14 2.71 -59.40 -0.33
CA LEU A 14 1.68 -58.43 0.04
C LEU A 14 1.09 -57.83 -1.24
N GLN A 15 -0.20 -58.08 -1.44
CA GLN A 15 -1.05 -57.26 -2.29
C GLN A 15 -1.01 -55.82 -1.78
N LEU A 16 -0.43 -54.90 -2.55
CA LEU A 16 -0.62 -53.47 -2.37
C LEU A 16 -1.59 -53.00 -3.43
N SER A 17 -2.84 -52.81 -2.98
CA SER A 17 -3.82 -51.93 -3.59
C SER A 17 -3.16 -50.62 -3.97
N ILE A 18 -3.18 -50.29 -5.26
CA ILE A 18 -2.85 -48.95 -5.77
C ILE A 18 -3.99 -48.04 -5.31
N ALA A 19 -3.80 -47.41 -4.15
CA ALA A 19 -4.49 -46.17 -3.86
C ALA A 19 -3.74 -45.07 -4.61
N GLN A 20 -4.28 -44.60 -5.73
CA GLN A 20 -4.02 -43.24 -6.19
C GLN A 20 -4.31 -42.33 -4.99
N SER A 21 -3.28 -41.69 -4.44
CA SER A 21 -3.51 -40.64 -3.45
C SER A 21 -4.10 -39.46 -4.20
N SER A 22 -5.43 -39.40 -4.24
CA SER A 22 -6.16 -38.15 -4.40
C SER A 22 -5.46 -37.08 -3.57
N PHE A 23 -5.17 -35.93 -4.16
CA PHE A 23 -4.80 -34.74 -3.40
C PHE A 23 -5.83 -34.57 -2.27
N LYS A 24 -5.41 -34.80 -1.01
CA LYS A 24 -6.25 -34.59 0.16
C LYS A 24 -5.96 -33.20 0.67
N VAL A 25 -6.98 -32.35 0.62
CA VAL A 25 -6.92 -30.97 1.13
C VAL A 25 -6.44 -30.94 2.59
N ASP A 26 -6.73 -31.99 3.37
CA ASP A 26 -6.27 -32.14 4.75
C ASP A 26 -4.75 -32.35 4.88
N ASP A 27 -4.11 -33.01 3.91
CA ASP A 27 -2.65 -33.21 3.90
C ASP A 27 -1.93 -31.91 3.52
N TYR A 28 -2.52 -31.09 2.64
CA TYR A 28 -2.05 -29.74 2.34
C TYR A 28 -2.26 -28.77 3.52
N GLN A 29 -3.39 -28.87 4.23
CA GLN A 29 -3.65 -28.07 5.43
C GLN A 29 -2.73 -28.47 6.60
N ASN A 30 -2.43 -29.76 6.77
CA ASN A 30 -1.46 -30.26 7.74
C ASN A 30 -0.03 -29.82 7.37
N PHE A 31 0.35 -29.87 6.09
CA PHE A 31 1.64 -29.39 5.60
C PHE A 31 1.84 -27.88 5.87
N LEU A 32 0.81 -27.05 5.71
CA LEU A 32 0.86 -25.62 6.03
C LEU A 32 0.99 -25.34 7.54
N GLN A 33 0.42 -26.19 8.40
CA GLN A 33 0.54 -26.07 9.86
C GLN A 33 1.90 -26.57 10.37
N GLU A 34 2.40 -27.69 9.86
CA GLU A 34 3.69 -28.27 10.25
C GLU A 34 4.88 -27.37 9.91
N ASN A 35 4.76 -26.52 8.87
CA ASN A 35 5.86 -25.69 8.35
C ASN A 35 5.69 -24.18 8.65
N LYS A 36 4.79 -23.80 9.56
CA LYS A 36 4.42 -22.39 9.85
C LYS A 36 5.56 -21.52 10.40
N ASN A 37 6.62 -22.13 10.95
CA ASN A 37 7.74 -21.46 11.62
C ASN A 37 9.13 -21.80 11.04
N LEU A 38 9.19 -22.21 9.76
CA LEU A 38 10.42 -22.61 9.09
C LEU A 38 11.46 -21.47 9.05
N THR A 39 12.67 -21.70 9.58
CA THR A 39 13.74 -20.68 9.59
C THR A 39 14.56 -20.70 8.29
N ALA A 40 15.30 -19.62 8.02
CA ALA A 40 16.20 -19.54 6.86
C ALA A 40 17.27 -20.65 6.87
N GLU A 41 17.70 -21.11 8.04
CA GLU A 41 18.70 -22.18 8.19
C GLU A 41 18.09 -23.56 7.89
N GLN A 42 16.85 -23.81 8.32
CA GLN A 42 16.10 -25.03 8.01
C GLN A 42 15.65 -25.11 6.54
N LEU A 43 15.39 -23.95 5.92
CA LEU A 43 15.12 -23.82 4.49
C LEU A 43 16.34 -24.20 3.62
N LEU A 44 17.55 -23.81 4.06
CA LEU A 44 18.80 -24.12 3.36
C LEU A 44 19.19 -25.59 3.49
N GLU A 45 18.74 -26.29 4.55
CA GLU A 45 18.86 -27.74 4.67
C GLU A 45 17.90 -28.50 3.74
N LEU A 46 16.70 -27.96 3.50
CA LEU A 46 15.71 -28.51 2.55
C LEU A 46 16.11 -28.32 1.07
N HIS A 47 16.91 -27.29 0.76
CA HIS A 47 17.40 -26.97 -0.59
C HIS A 47 18.93 -26.76 -0.61
N ASN A 48 19.69 -27.78 -0.22
CA ASN A 48 21.15 -27.70 -0.05
C ASN A 48 21.91 -27.65 -1.40
N ALA A 49 22.51 -26.50 -1.72
CA ALA A 49 23.30 -26.29 -2.95
C ALA A 49 24.73 -26.88 -2.92
N GLY A 50 25.16 -27.50 -1.81
CA GLY A 50 26.49 -28.11 -1.61
C GLY A 50 27.65 -27.12 -1.45
N GLU A 51 28.83 -27.62 -1.09
CA GLU A 51 30.04 -26.78 -0.93
C GLU A 51 30.69 -26.43 -2.28
N PHE A 52 31.19 -25.20 -2.42
CA PHE A 52 31.92 -24.71 -3.60
C PHE A 52 33.41 -24.56 -3.28
N LYS A 53 34.27 -24.85 -4.26
CA LYS A 53 35.71 -24.59 -4.10
C LYS A 53 35.99 -23.09 -4.21
N PRO A 54 36.72 -22.49 -3.24
CA PRO A 54 37.04 -21.05 -3.28
C PRO A 54 38.15 -20.70 -4.28
N LYS A 55 38.90 -21.70 -4.75
CA LYS A 55 39.96 -21.59 -5.76
C LYS A 55 40.25 -22.95 -6.41
N ILE A 56 40.82 -22.94 -7.60
CA ILE A 56 41.40 -24.14 -8.23
C ILE A 56 42.88 -24.34 -7.82
N ASN A 57 43.44 -25.53 -8.05
CA ASN A 57 44.87 -25.78 -7.84
C ASN A 57 45.68 -25.12 -8.98
N THR A 58 46.50 -24.14 -8.63
CA THR A 58 47.06 -23.10 -9.53
C THR A 58 48.18 -23.58 -10.46
N SER A 59 48.70 -24.79 -10.27
CA SER A 59 49.86 -25.30 -11.03
C SER A 59 49.57 -25.58 -12.51
N ASN A 60 48.32 -25.53 -12.97
CA ASN A 60 47.93 -25.89 -14.33
C ASN A 60 47.79 -24.73 -15.32
N TRP A 61 47.61 -23.47 -14.91
CA TRP A 61 47.42 -22.35 -15.86
C TRP A 61 48.70 -22.02 -16.66
N VAL A 62 49.84 -21.88 -15.97
CA VAL A 62 51.14 -21.57 -16.60
C VAL A 62 51.60 -22.70 -17.53
N ASN A 63 51.08 -23.91 -17.31
CA ASN A 63 51.37 -25.10 -18.11
C ASN A 63 50.28 -25.40 -19.17
N ALA A 64 49.26 -24.55 -19.30
CA ALA A 64 48.20 -24.74 -20.28
C ALA A 64 48.68 -24.42 -21.70
N PHE A 65 48.32 -25.26 -22.66
CA PHE A 65 48.65 -25.04 -24.07
C PHE A 65 47.99 -23.73 -24.58
N TYR A 66 48.72 -22.94 -25.36
CA TYR A 66 48.36 -21.58 -25.81
C TYR A 66 48.26 -20.48 -24.74
N HIS A 67 48.67 -20.73 -23.49
CA HIS A 67 48.73 -19.70 -22.42
C HIS A 67 49.46 -18.43 -22.86
N ASP A 68 50.68 -18.60 -23.37
CA ASP A 68 51.56 -17.55 -23.85
C ASP A 68 50.93 -16.73 -24.99
N SER A 69 50.27 -17.42 -25.92
CA SER A 69 49.56 -16.81 -27.04
C SER A 69 48.38 -15.96 -26.54
N VAL A 70 47.58 -16.48 -25.60
CA VAL A 70 46.46 -15.74 -25.00
C VAL A 70 46.98 -14.52 -24.22
N GLU A 71 48.02 -14.68 -23.39
CA GLU A 71 48.58 -13.59 -22.60
C GLU A 71 49.15 -12.47 -23.48
N ILE A 72 49.89 -12.82 -24.54
CA ILE A 72 50.53 -11.85 -25.45
C ILE A 72 49.48 -11.15 -26.31
N LYS A 73 48.59 -11.92 -26.98
CA LYS A 73 47.65 -11.37 -27.95
C LYS A 73 46.55 -10.55 -27.28
N LEU A 74 46.06 -10.96 -26.10
CA LEU A 74 45.05 -10.20 -25.33
C LEU A 74 45.63 -9.20 -24.33
N LYS A 75 46.97 -9.18 -24.15
CA LYS A 75 47.70 -8.32 -23.21
C LYS A 75 47.10 -8.37 -21.80
N LEU A 76 47.01 -9.56 -21.23
CA LEU A 76 46.34 -9.74 -19.93
C LEU A 76 47.02 -8.92 -18.82
N THR A 77 46.20 -8.25 -18.01
CA THR A 77 46.62 -7.50 -16.82
C THR A 77 46.91 -8.44 -15.65
N GLU A 78 47.64 -7.97 -14.64
CA GLU A 78 47.90 -8.76 -13.43
C GLU A 78 46.61 -9.11 -12.67
N GLY A 79 45.59 -8.25 -12.74
CA GLY A 79 44.26 -8.53 -12.19
C GLY A 79 43.58 -9.70 -12.90
N GLU A 80 43.55 -9.68 -14.24
CA GLU A 80 42.99 -10.77 -15.04
C GLU A 80 43.74 -12.08 -14.81
N LYS A 81 45.08 -12.04 -14.78
CA LYS A 81 45.90 -13.22 -14.44
C LYS A 81 45.63 -13.74 -13.03
N SER A 82 45.42 -12.84 -12.06
CA SER A 82 45.07 -13.22 -10.68
C SER A 82 43.73 -13.94 -10.63
N LEU A 83 42.74 -13.45 -11.38
CA LEU A 83 41.43 -14.09 -11.50
C LEU A 83 41.51 -15.46 -12.20
N ILE A 84 42.30 -15.59 -13.28
CA ILE A 84 42.53 -16.89 -13.93
C ILE A 84 43.22 -17.87 -12.97
N LYS A 85 44.25 -17.43 -12.24
CA LYS A 85 44.92 -18.27 -11.24
C LYS A 85 43.94 -18.73 -10.17
N LYS A 86 43.09 -17.83 -9.67
CA LYS A 86 42.12 -18.14 -8.62
C LYS A 86 41.01 -19.07 -9.11
N ASN A 87 40.40 -18.76 -10.25
CA ASN A 87 39.13 -19.34 -10.69
C ASN A 87 39.26 -20.34 -11.84
N GLY A 88 40.40 -20.36 -12.54
CA GLY A 88 40.60 -21.08 -13.79
C GLY A 88 40.09 -20.37 -15.03
N PHE A 89 39.46 -19.20 -14.88
CA PHE A 89 38.96 -18.38 -15.97
C PHE A 89 38.84 -16.91 -15.52
N VAL A 90 38.67 -16.00 -16.47
CA VAL A 90 38.32 -14.60 -16.25
C VAL A 90 37.35 -14.14 -17.34
N VAL A 91 36.43 -13.25 -16.98
CA VAL A 91 35.66 -12.45 -17.93
C VAL A 91 36.21 -11.03 -17.84
N SER A 92 36.56 -10.43 -18.98
CA SER A 92 37.19 -9.11 -19.02
C SER A 92 36.32 -8.14 -19.80
N GLU A 93 35.82 -7.12 -19.12
CA GLU A 93 35.14 -5.98 -19.75
C GLU A 93 36.10 -5.16 -20.61
N ARG A 94 37.40 -5.11 -20.25
CA ARG A 94 38.42 -4.43 -21.06
C ARG A 94 38.51 -5.02 -22.48
N LEU A 95 38.18 -6.29 -22.63
CA LEU A 95 38.22 -7.03 -23.89
C LEU A 95 36.83 -7.17 -24.53
N SER A 96 35.82 -6.43 -24.07
CA SER A 96 34.46 -6.50 -24.62
C SER A 96 34.40 -6.00 -26.06
N GLN A 97 33.56 -6.63 -26.87
CA GLN A 97 33.20 -6.18 -28.21
C GLN A 97 31.69 -5.92 -28.31
N GLY A 98 31.26 -5.24 -29.38
CA GLY A 98 29.86 -4.87 -29.57
C GLY A 98 28.94 -6.02 -29.99
N SER A 99 29.50 -7.14 -30.47
CA SER A 99 28.71 -8.31 -30.87
C SER A 99 29.50 -9.61 -30.69
N PHE A 100 28.77 -10.73 -30.59
CA PHE A 100 29.39 -12.06 -30.61
C PHE A 100 30.20 -12.30 -31.88
N GLY A 101 29.70 -11.86 -33.04
CA GLY A 101 30.40 -11.98 -34.32
C GLY A 101 31.77 -11.31 -34.31
N GLN A 102 31.83 -10.06 -33.84
CA GLN A 102 33.09 -9.34 -33.71
C GLN A 102 34.06 -10.03 -32.73
N GLN A 103 33.55 -10.59 -31.62
CA GLN A 103 34.38 -11.34 -30.68
C GLN A 103 34.95 -12.63 -31.30
N PHE A 104 34.13 -13.39 -32.05
CA PHE A 104 34.59 -14.59 -32.76
C PHE A 104 35.60 -14.25 -33.85
N GLU A 105 35.38 -13.17 -34.62
CA GLU A 105 36.32 -12.67 -35.63
C GLU A 105 37.65 -12.25 -35.00
N GLU A 106 37.63 -11.55 -33.88
CA GLU A 106 38.85 -11.13 -33.18
C GLU A 106 39.65 -12.34 -32.66
N ILE A 107 38.98 -13.36 -32.10
CA ILE A 107 39.60 -14.62 -31.69
C ILE A 107 40.20 -15.34 -32.91
N PHE A 108 39.47 -15.37 -34.03
CA PHE A 108 39.90 -16.00 -35.27
C PHE A 108 41.12 -15.29 -35.88
N HIS A 109 41.08 -13.98 -36.04
CA HIS A 109 42.19 -13.17 -36.55
C HIS A 109 43.40 -13.17 -35.61
N SER A 110 43.18 -13.48 -34.33
CA SER A 110 44.24 -13.65 -33.34
C SER A 110 44.75 -15.10 -33.25
N ASP A 111 44.34 -16.03 -34.11
CA ASP A 111 44.70 -17.46 -34.04
C ASP A 111 44.57 -18.05 -32.62
N LEU A 112 43.57 -17.61 -31.85
CA LEU A 112 43.39 -18.05 -30.46
C LEU A 112 42.46 -19.27 -30.40
N PRO A 113 42.68 -20.21 -29.46
CA PRO A 113 41.78 -21.34 -29.26
C PRO A 113 40.38 -20.85 -28.85
N LEU A 114 39.35 -21.44 -29.45
CA LEU A 114 37.97 -20.99 -29.29
C LEU A 114 37.23 -21.73 -28.17
N TYR A 115 36.55 -20.97 -27.31
CA TYR A 115 35.54 -21.47 -26.39
C TYR A 115 34.16 -21.01 -26.87
N ILE A 116 33.26 -21.95 -27.14
CA ILE A 116 31.86 -21.66 -27.49
C ILE A 116 31.05 -21.70 -26.21
N SER A 117 30.60 -20.53 -25.76
CA SER A 117 29.76 -20.42 -24.57
C SER A 117 28.30 -20.75 -24.88
N SER A 118 27.56 -21.14 -23.85
CA SER A 118 26.10 -21.17 -23.89
C SER A 118 25.51 -19.80 -24.25
N ASP A 119 26.16 -18.72 -23.83
CA ASP A 119 25.77 -17.35 -24.17
C ASP A 119 25.75 -17.13 -25.69
N ALA A 120 26.75 -17.66 -26.42
CA ALA A 120 26.82 -17.52 -27.87
C ALA A 120 25.69 -18.26 -28.60
N VAL A 121 25.30 -19.44 -28.10
CA VAL A 121 24.22 -20.23 -28.69
C VAL A 121 22.85 -19.59 -28.37
N LEU A 122 22.65 -19.14 -27.14
CA LEU A 122 21.42 -18.46 -26.73
C LEU A 122 21.25 -17.12 -27.46
N HIS A 123 22.32 -16.35 -27.62
CA HIS A 123 22.29 -15.12 -28.40
C HIS A 123 21.96 -15.38 -29.88
N ALA A 124 22.53 -16.43 -30.48
CA ALA A 124 22.19 -16.81 -31.86
C ALA A 124 20.72 -17.23 -31.99
N PHE A 125 20.18 -17.94 -30.99
CA PHE A 125 18.78 -18.28 -30.93
C PHE A 125 17.89 -17.04 -30.74
N HIS A 126 18.20 -16.15 -29.80
CA HIS A 126 17.52 -14.87 -29.60
C HIS A 126 17.46 -14.06 -30.88
N ALA A 127 18.61 -13.79 -31.53
CA ALA A 127 18.65 -13.02 -32.76
C ALA A 127 17.83 -13.67 -33.89
N SER A 128 17.75 -15.00 -33.92
CA SER A 128 16.92 -15.73 -34.87
C SER A 128 15.43 -15.65 -34.50
N TYR A 129 15.09 -15.82 -33.22
CA TYR A 129 13.72 -15.77 -32.70
C TYR A 129 13.12 -14.38 -32.87
N ASP A 130 13.83 -13.32 -32.48
CA ASP A 130 13.44 -11.93 -32.67
C ASP A 130 13.12 -11.65 -34.15
N LYS A 131 13.99 -12.10 -35.05
CA LYS A 131 13.77 -11.94 -36.49
C LYS A 131 12.58 -12.75 -37.00
N ILE A 132 12.40 -13.98 -36.55
CA ILE A 132 11.24 -14.82 -36.93
C ILE A 132 9.94 -14.19 -36.43
N LEU A 133 9.91 -13.70 -35.18
CA LEU A 133 8.76 -13.04 -34.61
C LEU A 133 8.43 -11.77 -35.37
N LYS A 134 9.44 -10.91 -35.58
CA LYS A 134 9.29 -9.67 -36.37
C LYS A 134 8.82 -9.94 -37.80
N GLU A 135 9.35 -10.95 -38.47
CA GLU A 135 8.90 -11.35 -39.81
C GLU A 135 7.46 -11.89 -39.80
N THR A 136 7.07 -12.64 -38.76
CA THR A 136 5.69 -13.12 -38.58
C THR A 136 4.74 -11.94 -38.35
N GLU A 137 5.15 -10.97 -37.55
CA GLU A 137 4.35 -9.78 -37.29
C GLU A 137 4.17 -8.93 -38.54
N LEU A 138 5.28 -8.57 -39.20
CA LEU A 138 5.27 -7.75 -40.41
C LEU A 138 4.51 -8.38 -41.57
N ASN A 139 4.78 -9.66 -41.84
CA ASN A 139 4.29 -10.30 -43.06
C ASN A 139 2.95 -11.02 -42.89
N ILE A 140 2.51 -11.26 -41.64
CA ILE A 140 1.29 -12.02 -41.35
C ILE A 140 0.38 -11.27 -40.39
N LEU A 141 0.79 -11.05 -39.14
CA LEU A 141 -0.14 -10.58 -38.10
C LEU A 141 -0.66 -9.16 -38.35
N ILE A 142 0.15 -8.23 -38.86
CA ILE A 142 -0.30 -6.87 -39.18
C ILE A 142 -1.43 -6.89 -40.21
N ASP A 143 -1.25 -7.62 -41.31
CA ASP A 143 -2.26 -7.76 -42.36
C ASP A 143 -3.55 -8.42 -41.84
N ARG A 144 -3.40 -9.51 -41.06
CA ARG A 144 -4.52 -10.26 -40.51
C ARG A 144 -5.33 -9.45 -39.50
N VAL A 145 -4.68 -8.74 -38.58
CA VAL A 145 -5.36 -7.88 -37.60
C VAL A 145 -6.00 -6.67 -38.27
N THR A 146 -5.34 -6.08 -39.28
CA THR A 146 -5.93 -4.99 -40.09
C THR A 146 -7.20 -5.46 -40.79
N THR A 147 -7.13 -6.60 -41.48
CA THR A 147 -8.27 -7.22 -42.17
C THR A 147 -9.42 -7.55 -41.20
N LEU A 148 -9.10 -8.07 -40.01
CA LEU A 148 -10.10 -8.33 -38.97
C LEU A 148 -10.81 -7.04 -38.55
N LEU A 149 -10.08 -5.96 -38.27
CA LEU A 149 -10.64 -4.67 -37.88
C LEU A 149 -11.52 -4.06 -38.97
N GLU A 150 -11.11 -4.17 -40.23
CA GLU A 150 -11.91 -3.73 -41.38
C GLU A 150 -13.21 -4.54 -41.51
N ASN A 151 -13.13 -5.87 -41.41
CA ASN A 151 -14.30 -6.75 -41.48
C ASN A 151 -15.31 -6.44 -40.35
N LEU A 152 -14.82 -6.28 -39.12
CA LEU A 152 -15.65 -5.92 -37.97
C LEU A 152 -16.29 -4.54 -38.16
N SER A 153 -15.54 -3.53 -38.60
CA SER A 153 -16.10 -2.20 -38.82
C SER A 153 -17.10 -2.17 -39.96
N ASN A 154 -16.85 -2.86 -41.06
CA ASN A 154 -17.77 -2.92 -42.21
C ASN A 154 -19.09 -3.60 -41.83
N SER A 155 -19.03 -4.53 -40.88
CA SER A 155 -20.20 -5.26 -40.38
C SER A 155 -20.89 -4.56 -39.21
N PHE A 156 -20.28 -3.52 -38.63
CA PHE A 156 -20.84 -2.79 -37.48
C PHE A 156 -22.20 -2.18 -37.81
N GLY A 157 -22.40 -1.64 -39.03
CA GLY A 157 -23.69 -1.11 -39.46
C GLY A 157 -24.81 -2.16 -39.48
N THR A 158 -24.48 -3.42 -39.76
CA THR A 158 -25.42 -4.55 -39.72
C THR A 158 -25.80 -4.90 -38.28
N LEU A 159 -24.83 -4.92 -37.37
CA LEU A 159 -25.08 -5.10 -35.93
C LEU A 159 -25.92 -3.95 -35.37
N GLU A 160 -25.60 -2.71 -35.74
CA GLU A 160 -26.32 -1.50 -35.33
C GLU A 160 -27.78 -1.56 -35.77
N ALA A 161 -28.04 -1.89 -37.05
CA ALA A 161 -29.39 -2.01 -37.59
C ALA A 161 -30.26 -3.04 -36.85
N LYS A 162 -29.66 -4.03 -36.19
CA LYS A 162 -30.38 -5.04 -35.39
C LYS A 162 -30.90 -4.48 -34.06
N TYR A 163 -30.19 -3.53 -33.45
CA TYR A 163 -30.43 -3.10 -32.06
C TYR A 163 -30.67 -1.59 -31.90
N ASN A 164 -30.58 -0.78 -32.97
CA ASN A 164 -30.64 0.69 -32.89
C ASN A 164 -31.95 1.28 -32.37
N ASN A 165 -33.05 0.54 -32.46
CA ASN A 165 -34.36 0.95 -31.96
C ASN A 165 -34.51 0.70 -30.44
N ASP A 166 -33.51 0.08 -29.79
CA ASP A 166 -33.50 -0.16 -28.35
C ASP A 166 -32.57 0.83 -27.63
N ASP A 167 -33.18 1.83 -26.98
CA ASP A 167 -32.46 2.81 -26.17
C ASP A 167 -31.67 2.19 -25.01
N SER A 168 -32.07 1.00 -24.53
CA SER A 168 -31.38 0.30 -23.45
C SER A 168 -30.02 -0.25 -23.87
N LEU A 169 -29.85 -0.62 -25.16
CA LEU A 169 -28.60 -1.17 -25.70
C LEU A 169 -27.69 -0.11 -26.36
N LYS A 170 -28.25 1.06 -26.68
CA LYS A 170 -27.58 2.13 -27.42
C LYS A 170 -26.24 2.57 -26.85
N GLN A 171 -26.11 2.65 -25.52
CA GLN A 171 -24.84 3.03 -24.90
C GLN A 171 -23.76 1.96 -25.10
N MET A 172 -24.11 0.67 -25.05
CA MET A 172 -23.15 -0.42 -25.25
C MET A 172 -22.71 -0.55 -26.71
N LEU A 173 -23.61 -0.23 -27.66
CA LEU A 173 -23.23 -0.08 -29.07
C LEU A 173 -22.24 1.08 -29.26
N LYS A 174 -22.49 2.24 -28.64
CA LYS A 174 -21.55 3.38 -28.66
C LYS A 174 -20.20 3.01 -28.05
N ASP A 175 -20.18 2.22 -26.99
CA ASP A 175 -18.93 1.78 -26.36
C ASP A 175 -18.16 0.80 -27.23
N LEU A 176 -18.86 -0.15 -27.88
CA LEU A 176 -18.25 -1.07 -28.84
C LEU A 176 -17.66 -0.32 -30.04
N ASP A 177 -18.35 0.71 -30.53
CA ASP A 177 -17.85 1.60 -31.59
C ASP A 177 -16.53 2.28 -31.17
N VAL A 178 -16.44 2.79 -29.93
CA VAL A 178 -15.16 3.31 -29.39
C VAL A 178 -14.11 2.20 -29.32
N TYR A 179 -14.48 1.02 -28.83
CA TYR A 179 -13.58 -0.12 -28.66
C TYR A 179 -12.96 -0.60 -29.98
N LEU A 180 -13.66 -0.44 -31.09
CA LEU A 180 -13.20 -0.77 -32.45
C LEU A 180 -12.51 0.40 -33.15
N THR A 181 -12.93 1.64 -32.88
CA THR A 181 -12.40 2.82 -33.57
C THR A 181 -11.01 3.21 -33.10
N VAL A 182 -10.72 3.11 -31.79
CA VAL A 182 -9.38 3.41 -31.25
C VAL A 182 -8.27 2.59 -31.92
N PRO A 183 -8.34 1.24 -32.00
CA PRO A 183 -7.29 0.45 -32.66
C PRO A 183 -7.18 0.74 -34.16
N ARG A 184 -8.29 1.06 -34.84
CA ARG A 184 -8.25 1.46 -36.26
C ARG A 184 -7.52 2.79 -36.48
N LYS A 185 -7.79 3.79 -35.62
CA LYS A 185 -7.05 5.06 -35.62
C LYS A 185 -5.57 4.86 -35.36
N LEU A 186 -5.19 3.92 -34.49
CA LEU A 186 -3.79 3.58 -34.22
C LEU A 186 -3.07 2.97 -35.43
N PHE A 187 -3.79 2.29 -36.33
CA PHE A 187 -3.27 1.83 -37.62
C PHE A 187 -3.32 2.88 -38.73
N ASP A 188 -3.73 4.12 -38.44
CA ASP A 188 -4.02 5.17 -39.43
C ASP A 188 -5.08 4.77 -40.48
N ILE A 189 -5.97 3.84 -40.11
CA ILE A 189 -7.16 3.53 -40.91
C ILE A 189 -8.11 4.73 -40.74
N SER A 190 -8.32 5.47 -41.83
CA SER A 190 -8.92 6.82 -41.84
C SER A 190 -10.44 6.83 -41.65
N ASP A 191 -10.93 6.18 -40.61
CA ASP A 191 -12.36 6.09 -40.33
C ASP A 191 -12.73 6.88 -39.08
N GLN A 192 -13.86 7.58 -39.17
CA GLN A 192 -14.49 8.22 -38.01
C GLN A 192 -15.27 7.15 -37.24
N PRO A 193 -15.47 7.32 -35.92
CA PRO A 193 -16.39 6.45 -35.19
C PRO A 193 -17.77 6.46 -35.86
N TYR A 194 -18.46 5.32 -35.85
CA TYR A 194 -19.80 5.20 -36.43
C TYR A 194 -20.76 6.21 -35.80
N TYR A 195 -20.66 6.40 -34.48
CA TYR A 195 -21.37 7.47 -33.78
C TYR A 195 -20.49 8.71 -33.68
N SER A 196 -20.89 9.80 -34.36
CA SER A 196 -20.15 11.07 -34.37
C SER A 196 -19.89 11.66 -32.97
N ASP A 197 -20.76 11.39 -31.99
CA ASP A 197 -20.57 11.86 -30.62
C ASP A 197 -19.36 11.23 -29.92
N ASN A 198 -18.88 10.08 -30.42
CA ASN A 198 -17.72 9.37 -29.86
C ASN A 198 -16.38 10.01 -30.26
N THR A 199 -16.35 10.91 -31.25
CA THR A 199 -15.10 11.52 -31.75
C THR A 199 -14.28 12.15 -30.62
N GLY A 200 -14.90 12.95 -29.75
CA GLY A 200 -14.18 13.59 -28.64
C GLY A 200 -13.60 12.61 -27.62
N LEU A 201 -14.28 11.49 -27.37
CA LEU A 201 -13.77 10.45 -26.47
C LEU A 201 -12.62 9.68 -27.12
N VAL A 202 -12.75 9.29 -28.39
CA VAL A 202 -11.69 8.62 -29.15
C VAL A 202 -10.43 9.49 -29.21
N ASP A 203 -10.56 10.76 -29.56
CA ASP A 203 -9.43 11.70 -29.62
C ASP A 203 -8.75 11.86 -28.25
N SER A 204 -9.54 11.96 -27.18
CA SER A 204 -8.99 12.00 -25.82
C SER A 204 -8.22 10.72 -25.49
N LEU A 205 -8.71 9.54 -25.87
CA LEU A 205 -8.04 8.27 -25.61
C LEU A 205 -6.74 8.14 -26.40
N LEU A 206 -6.69 8.64 -27.63
CA LEU A 206 -5.45 8.70 -28.41
C LEU A 206 -4.41 9.63 -27.78
N VAL A 207 -4.84 10.76 -27.20
CA VAL A 207 -3.94 11.63 -26.42
C VAL A 207 -3.44 10.92 -25.16
N ASP A 208 -4.32 10.25 -24.42
CA ASP A 208 -3.97 9.49 -23.21
C ASP A 208 -2.95 8.38 -23.54
N ILE A 209 -3.17 7.63 -24.62
CA ILE A 209 -2.28 6.58 -25.13
C ILE A 209 -0.89 7.14 -25.44
N ASN A 210 -0.81 8.32 -26.07
CA ASN A 210 0.46 8.95 -26.42
C ASN A 210 1.10 9.74 -25.25
N SER A 211 0.41 9.87 -24.12
CA SER A 211 0.96 10.50 -22.91
C SER A 211 1.93 9.57 -22.15
N TYR A 212 1.81 8.26 -22.36
CA TYR A 212 2.55 7.22 -21.65
C TYR A 212 2.51 7.36 -20.12
N SER A 213 1.34 7.69 -19.56
CA SER A 213 1.15 7.94 -18.12
C SER A 213 -0.01 7.15 -17.52
N ALA A 214 0.01 6.94 -16.20
CA ALA A 214 -1.11 6.32 -15.50
C ALA A 214 -2.20 7.36 -15.19
N LEU A 215 -3.40 7.16 -15.76
CA LEU A 215 -4.52 8.10 -15.71
C LEU A 215 -5.79 7.42 -15.19
N THR A 216 -6.74 8.20 -14.71
CA THR A 216 -8.02 7.71 -14.18
C THR A 216 -9.14 8.09 -15.14
N LYS A 217 -9.90 7.12 -15.66
CA LYS A 217 -10.95 7.33 -16.67
C LYS A 217 -12.17 6.43 -16.43
N PRO A 218 -13.40 6.91 -16.64
CA PRO A 218 -14.63 6.11 -16.61
C PRO A 218 -14.83 5.37 -17.94
N LEU A 219 -13.88 4.48 -18.29
CA LEU A 219 -13.89 3.77 -19.56
C LEU A 219 -14.85 2.56 -19.47
N PHE A 220 -15.89 2.56 -20.29
CA PHE A 220 -16.97 1.54 -20.33
C PHE A 220 -17.71 1.33 -19.00
N SER A 221 -17.71 2.35 -18.15
CA SER A 221 -18.25 2.33 -16.78
C SER A 221 -18.60 3.76 -16.35
N LYS A 222 -19.48 3.91 -15.36
CA LYS A 222 -19.67 5.21 -14.68
C LYS A 222 -18.58 5.46 -13.65
N THR A 223 -18.06 4.39 -13.06
CA THR A 223 -16.98 4.43 -12.08
C THR A 223 -15.63 4.59 -12.77
N SER A 224 -14.89 5.64 -12.41
CA SER A 224 -13.54 5.84 -12.92
C SER A 224 -12.59 4.73 -12.46
N ARG A 225 -11.79 4.20 -13.39
CA ARG A 225 -10.73 3.23 -13.09
C ARG A 225 -9.36 3.76 -13.49
N LYS A 226 -8.32 3.29 -12.81
CA LYS A 226 -6.94 3.66 -13.09
C LYS A 226 -6.37 2.77 -14.20
N ILE A 227 -5.94 3.40 -15.29
CA ILE A 227 -5.39 2.74 -16.48
C ILE A 227 -3.98 3.26 -16.68
N ASP A 228 -3.04 2.35 -16.89
CA ASP A 228 -1.65 2.69 -17.15
C ASP A 228 -1.41 2.80 -18.67
N PHE A 229 -1.42 4.01 -19.22
CA PHE A 229 -1.13 4.20 -20.64
C PHE A 229 0.36 4.14 -20.96
N SER A 230 1.26 4.04 -19.96
CA SER A 230 2.71 3.93 -20.21
C SER A 230 3.12 2.66 -20.95
N GLN A 231 2.34 1.58 -20.85
CA GLN A 231 2.61 0.34 -21.57
C GLN A 231 2.35 0.43 -23.07
N PHE A 232 1.68 1.48 -23.56
CA PHE A 232 1.51 1.72 -24.99
C PHE A 232 2.76 2.28 -25.67
N LYS A 233 3.84 2.54 -24.92
CA LYS A 233 5.12 3.01 -25.48
C LYS A 233 5.83 1.86 -26.23
N PRO A 234 6.02 1.95 -27.56
CA PRO A 234 6.81 0.97 -28.31
C PRO A 234 8.23 0.86 -27.75
N ARG A 235 8.79 -0.35 -27.80
CA ARG A 235 10.09 -0.71 -27.24
C ARG A 235 10.61 -2.00 -27.89
N GLY A 236 11.91 -2.24 -27.84
CA GLY A 236 12.53 -3.37 -28.53
C GLY A 236 12.42 -3.24 -30.05
N HIS A 237 12.15 -4.33 -30.78
CA HIS A 237 12.03 -4.25 -32.24
C HIS A 237 10.80 -3.43 -32.71
N TYR A 238 9.85 -3.13 -31.82
CA TYR A 238 8.70 -2.26 -32.13
C TYR A 238 9.06 -0.77 -32.22
N ASP A 239 10.27 -0.37 -31.84
CA ASP A 239 10.82 1.00 -32.00
C ASP A 239 11.78 1.10 -33.19
N ASP A 240 11.72 0.15 -34.12
CA ASP A 240 12.55 0.20 -35.34
C ASP A 240 12.00 1.24 -36.33
N GLU A 241 12.75 2.32 -36.52
CA GLU A 241 12.41 3.42 -37.43
C GLU A 241 12.23 2.97 -38.89
N ASN A 242 12.82 1.84 -39.29
CA ASN A 242 12.67 1.30 -40.65
C ASN A 242 11.32 0.60 -40.88
N PHE A 243 10.63 0.21 -39.81
CA PHE A 243 9.38 -0.55 -39.83
C PHE A 243 8.34 0.09 -38.89
N PRO A 244 7.89 1.33 -39.16
CA PRO A 244 7.01 2.08 -38.27
C PRO A 244 5.63 1.42 -38.06
N GLU A 245 5.22 0.51 -38.95
CA GLU A 245 4.03 -0.33 -38.77
C GLU A 245 4.07 -1.20 -37.51
N LEU A 246 5.26 -1.62 -37.05
CA LEU A 246 5.42 -2.39 -35.81
C LEU A 246 5.02 -1.57 -34.58
N ALA A 247 5.34 -0.27 -34.56
CA ALA A 247 4.93 0.61 -33.47
C ALA A 247 3.40 0.77 -33.41
N LYS A 248 2.73 0.79 -34.57
CA LYS A 248 1.26 0.86 -34.68
C LYS A 248 0.62 -0.45 -34.22
N TYR A 249 1.12 -1.56 -34.74
CA TYR A 249 0.72 -2.90 -34.35
C TYR A 249 0.85 -3.12 -32.84
N PHE A 250 1.97 -2.71 -32.26
CA PHE A 250 2.20 -2.77 -30.82
C PHE A 250 1.10 -2.06 -30.02
N LYS A 251 0.74 -0.83 -30.39
CA LYS A 251 -0.31 -0.05 -29.71
C LYS A 251 -1.69 -0.69 -29.86
N VAL A 252 -2.00 -1.26 -31.02
CA VAL A 252 -3.27 -1.96 -31.27
C VAL A 252 -3.38 -3.23 -30.44
N MET A 253 -2.33 -4.04 -30.42
CA MET A 253 -2.29 -5.24 -29.60
C MET A 253 -2.25 -4.91 -28.11
N MET A 254 -1.65 -3.79 -27.70
CA MET A 254 -1.81 -3.26 -26.33
C MET A 254 -3.24 -2.85 -26.00
N TRP A 255 -3.98 -2.26 -26.94
CA TRP A 255 -5.39 -1.94 -26.75
C TRP A 255 -6.21 -3.21 -26.48
N PHE A 256 -6.10 -4.20 -27.37
CA PHE A 256 -6.80 -5.48 -27.22
C PHE A 256 -6.28 -6.35 -26.08
N GLY A 257 -5.03 -6.16 -25.70
CA GLY A 257 -4.35 -6.93 -24.67
C GLY A 257 -4.55 -6.40 -23.25
N ARG A 258 -5.00 -5.15 -23.11
CA ARG A 258 -5.02 -4.45 -21.82
C ARG A 258 -6.33 -3.75 -21.47
N ILE A 259 -7.10 -3.32 -22.45
CA ILE A 259 -8.37 -2.64 -22.18
C ILE A 259 -9.44 -3.70 -21.93
N GLU A 260 -9.52 -4.10 -20.67
CA GLU A 260 -10.40 -5.15 -20.17
C GLU A 260 -11.87 -4.75 -20.17
N LEU A 261 -12.72 -5.69 -20.59
CA LEU A 261 -14.15 -5.70 -20.32
C LEU A 261 -14.42 -6.66 -19.16
N TYR A 262 -14.78 -6.11 -17.99
CA TYR A 262 -15.01 -6.91 -16.80
C TYR A 262 -16.25 -7.80 -16.95
N LEU A 263 -16.05 -9.08 -16.67
CA LEU A 263 -17.09 -10.09 -16.51
C LEU A 263 -17.39 -10.29 -15.01
N ILE A 264 -16.35 -10.25 -14.18
CA ILE A 264 -16.43 -10.18 -12.72
C ILE A 264 -15.47 -9.08 -12.25
N ALA A 265 -15.96 -8.17 -11.42
CA ALA A 265 -15.14 -7.07 -10.88
C ALA A 265 -13.95 -7.59 -10.05
N PRO A 266 -12.82 -6.86 -10.02
CA PRO A 266 -11.72 -7.18 -9.12
C PRO A 266 -12.14 -6.99 -7.66
N LYS A 267 -11.50 -7.71 -6.72
CA LYS A 267 -11.57 -7.40 -5.29
C LYS A 267 -10.42 -6.48 -4.91
N SER A 268 -10.78 -5.23 -4.60
CA SER A 268 -9.85 -4.17 -4.20
C SER A 268 -10.57 -3.16 -3.31
N PHE A 269 -9.88 -2.12 -2.87
CA PHE A 269 -10.46 -1.02 -2.08
C PHE A 269 -11.63 -0.32 -2.79
N ASP A 270 -11.56 -0.18 -4.12
CA ASP A 270 -12.64 0.42 -4.91
C ASP A 270 -13.70 -0.64 -5.28
N THR A 271 -14.95 -0.43 -4.87
CA THR A 271 -16.07 -1.28 -5.26
C THR A 271 -16.58 -0.90 -6.64
N VAL A 272 -16.63 -1.84 -7.57
CA VAL A 272 -17.23 -1.63 -8.91
C VAL A 272 -18.72 -2.00 -8.87
N PRO A 273 -19.63 -1.08 -9.22
CA PRO A 273 -21.06 -1.38 -9.27
C PRO A 273 -21.38 -2.49 -10.26
N ILE A 274 -22.34 -3.37 -9.92
CA ILE A 274 -22.78 -4.46 -10.80
C ILE A 274 -23.29 -3.96 -12.16
N THR A 275 -23.86 -2.75 -12.21
CA THR A 275 -24.33 -2.12 -13.45
C THR A 275 -23.19 -1.76 -14.41
N ASP A 276 -22.02 -1.42 -13.89
CA ASP A 276 -20.84 -1.15 -14.71
C ASP A 276 -20.25 -2.45 -15.28
N VAL A 277 -20.32 -3.55 -14.53
CA VAL A 277 -19.90 -4.88 -15.01
C VAL A 277 -20.91 -5.43 -16.02
N GLN A 278 -22.22 -5.27 -15.76
CA GLN A 278 -23.30 -5.63 -16.69
C GLN A 278 -23.11 -4.97 -18.06
N ARG A 279 -22.83 -3.66 -18.09
CA ARG A 279 -22.53 -2.90 -19.31
C ARG A 279 -21.40 -3.54 -20.12
N GLN A 280 -20.33 -3.96 -19.44
CA GLN A 280 -19.15 -4.59 -20.06
C GLN A 280 -19.43 -6.01 -20.56
N ILE A 281 -20.23 -6.81 -19.85
CA ILE A 281 -20.69 -8.13 -20.31
C ILE A 281 -21.53 -8.01 -21.59
N ILE A 282 -22.37 -6.97 -21.69
CA ILE A 282 -23.16 -6.72 -22.91
C ILE A 282 -22.24 -6.32 -24.07
N ILE A 283 -21.23 -5.48 -23.83
CA ILE A 283 -20.24 -5.12 -24.87
C ILE A 283 -19.50 -6.37 -25.37
N SER A 284 -19.08 -7.28 -24.48
CA SER A 284 -18.39 -8.51 -24.89
C SER A 284 -19.30 -9.45 -25.69
N ARG A 285 -20.60 -9.52 -25.35
CA ARG A 285 -21.59 -10.26 -26.17
C ARG A 285 -21.78 -9.66 -27.55
N LEU A 286 -21.90 -8.33 -27.65
CA LEU A 286 -22.00 -7.63 -28.94
C LEU A 286 -20.73 -7.82 -29.79
N PHE A 287 -19.55 -7.84 -29.17
CA PHE A 287 -18.30 -8.13 -29.86
C PHE A 287 -18.29 -9.55 -30.45
N SER A 288 -18.68 -10.57 -29.67
CA SER A 288 -18.81 -11.95 -30.14
C SER A 288 -19.77 -12.06 -31.32
N GLU A 289 -20.95 -11.45 -31.23
CA GLU A 289 -21.91 -11.43 -32.35
C GLU A 289 -21.36 -10.72 -33.60
N LEU A 290 -20.58 -9.64 -33.41
CA LEU A 290 -19.97 -8.93 -34.53
C LEU A 290 -18.94 -9.79 -35.29
N VAL A 291 -18.17 -10.63 -34.59
CA VAL A 291 -17.22 -11.56 -35.20
C VAL A 291 -17.94 -12.57 -36.10
N ASP A 292 -19.10 -13.05 -35.67
CA ASP A 292 -19.94 -13.96 -36.46
C ASP A 292 -20.54 -13.23 -37.67
N LEU A 293 -21.11 -12.04 -37.48
CA LEU A 293 -21.69 -11.23 -38.55
C LEU A 293 -20.67 -10.83 -39.62
N SER A 294 -19.41 -10.63 -39.23
CA SER A 294 -18.33 -10.30 -40.14
C SER A 294 -17.68 -11.53 -40.79
N ASN A 295 -18.17 -12.74 -40.52
CA ASN A 295 -17.58 -14.01 -40.96
C ASN A 295 -16.07 -14.09 -40.66
N SER A 296 -15.62 -13.50 -39.56
CA SER A 296 -14.19 -13.35 -39.24
C SER A 296 -13.68 -14.35 -38.21
N ARG A 297 -14.47 -15.38 -37.88
CA ARG A 297 -14.09 -16.37 -36.86
C ARG A 297 -12.81 -17.13 -37.22
N GLU A 298 -12.70 -17.65 -38.44
CA GLU A 298 -11.49 -18.38 -38.87
C GLU A 298 -10.24 -17.47 -38.82
N LEU A 299 -10.38 -16.21 -39.23
CA LEU A 299 -9.31 -15.22 -39.18
C LEU A 299 -8.90 -14.89 -37.74
N PHE A 300 -9.87 -14.76 -36.84
CA PHE A 300 -9.64 -14.55 -35.42
C PHE A 300 -8.88 -15.72 -34.79
N ASP A 301 -9.31 -16.95 -35.09
CA ASP A 301 -8.69 -18.18 -34.59
C ASP A 301 -7.28 -18.39 -35.17
N GLU A 302 -7.03 -17.98 -36.42
CA GLU A 302 -5.68 -17.98 -37.04
C GLU A 302 -4.72 -17.03 -36.29
N ILE A 303 -5.16 -15.80 -36.02
CA ILE A 303 -4.37 -14.80 -35.28
C ILE A 303 -4.04 -15.31 -33.87
N GLU A 304 -5.05 -15.85 -33.17
CA GLU A 304 -4.85 -16.43 -31.84
C GLU A 304 -3.81 -17.55 -31.89
N PHE A 305 -4.01 -18.53 -32.79
CA PHE A 305 -3.17 -19.71 -32.89
C PHE A 305 -1.69 -19.36 -33.08
N ILE A 306 -1.40 -18.37 -33.92
CA ILE A 306 -0.04 -17.89 -34.14
C ILE A 306 0.52 -17.34 -32.83
N ILE A 307 -0.19 -16.40 -32.18
CA ILE A 307 0.30 -15.77 -30.94
C ILE A 307 0.49 -16.81 -29.82
N ARG A 308 -0.44 -17.75 -29.68
CA ARG A 308 -0.36 -18.84 -28.70
C ARG A 308 0.86 -19.73 -28.92
N THR A 309 1.23 -20.01 -30.17
CA THR A 309 2.42 -20.80 -30.49
C THR A 309 3.71 -20.14 -29.97
N PHE A 310 3.81 -18.81 -30.06
CA PHE A 310 4.97 -18.08 -29.57
C PHE A 310 5.00 -18.01 -28.03
N VAL A 311 3.91 -17.58 -27.39
CA VAL A 311 3.95 -17.13 -25.98
C VAL A 311 3.06 -17.94 -25.03
N GLY A 312 2.11 -18.73 -25.55
CA GLY A 312 1.22 -19.59 -24.77
C GLY A 312 -0.19 -19.04 -24.60
N GLU A 313 -0.92 -19.61 -23.65
CA GLU A 313 -2.36 -19.36 -23.43
C GLU A 313 -2.64 -17.99 -22.82
N GLN A 314 -3.82 -17.43 -23.13
CA GLN A 314 -4.29 -16.18 -22.54
C GLN A 314 -4.55 -16.35 -21.04
N ASP A 315 -4.26 -15.31 -20.24
CA ASP A 315 -4.55 -15.29 -18.80
C ASP A 315 -5.95 -14.71 -18.50
N ASN A 316 -6.84 -14.64 -19.48
CA ASN A 316 -8.18 -14.05 -19.43
C ASN A 316 -9.20 -14.92 -20.17
N VAL A 317 -10.48 -14.61 -20.00
CA VAL A 317 -11.57 -15.30 -20.71
C VAL A 317 -11.42 -15.03 -22.20
N THR A 318 -11.30 -16.09 -22.99
CA THR A 318 -11.19 -16.02 -24.46
C THR A 318 -12.58 -15.89 -25.11
N LEU A 319 -12.62 -15.66 -26.42
CA LEU A 319 -13.88 -15.61 -27.17
C LEU A 319 -14.66 -16.96 -27.10
N PRO A 320 -14.03 -18.13 -27.32
CA PRO A 320 -14.68 -19.42 -27.07
C PRO A 320 -15.19 -19.60 -25.63
N ASP A 321 -14.37 -19.25 -24.63
CA ASP A 321 -14.76 -19.38 -23.21
C ASP A 321 -15.99 -18.52 -22.88
N LEU A 322 -16.03 -17.31 -23.44
CA LEU A 322 -17.14 -16.37 -23.28
C LEU A 322 -18.43 -16.94 -23.88
N GLU A 323 -18.37 -17.49 -25.09
CA GLU A 323 -19.49 -18.13 -25.78
C GLU A 323 -19.99 -19.37 -25.03
N GLU A 324 -19.07 -20.23 -24.57
CA GLU A 324 -19.40 -21.38 -23.72
C GLU A 324 -20.12 -20.93 -22.45
N THR A 325 -19.63 -19.86 -21.80
CA THR A 325 -20.23 -19.34 -20.57
C THR A 325 -21.65 -18.82 -20.80
N PHE A 326 -21.92 -18.14 -21.94
CA PHE A 326 -23.28 -17.73 -22.28
C PHE A 326 -24.21 -18.92 -22.52
N ILE A 327 -23.72 -19.96 -23.23
CA ILE A 327 -24.47 -21.19 -23.49
C ILE A 327 -24.82 -21.92 -22.18
N ASP A 328 -23.83 -22.10 -21.31
CA ASP A 328 -24.00 -22.78 -20.02
C ASP A 328 -24.89 -21.99 -19.05
N ALA A 329 -24.84 -20.66 -19.12
CA ALA A 329 -25.77 -19.79 -18.39
C ALA A 329 -27.17 -19.76 -19.02
N GLY A 330 -27.41 -20.46 -20.14
CA GLY A 330 -28.69 -20.54 -20.83
C GLY A 330 -29.14 -19.19 -21.41
N ILE A 331 -28.20 -18.32 -21.79
CA ILE A 331 -28.48 -16.98 -22.32
C ILE A 331 -28.44 -17.05 -23.84
N THR A 332 -29.58 -16.78 -24.47
CA THR A 332 -29.72 -16.88 -25.94
C THR A 332 -30.03 -15.53 -26.58
N ASP A 333 -30.65 -14.63 -25.83
CA ASP A 333 -30.96 -13.27 -26.24
C ASP A 333 -30.18 -12.25 -25.39
N ILE A 334 -29.64 -11.23 -26.04
CA ILE A 334 -28.88 -10.17 -25.39
C ILE A 334 -29.73 -9.33 -24.42
N HIS A 335 -31.04 -9.21 -24.67
CA HIS A 335 -31.95 -8.47 -23.78
C HIS A 335 -32.09 -9.13 -22.39
N GLU A 336 -31.81 -10.44 -22.27
CA GLU A 336 -31.78 -11.12 -20.98
C GLU A 336 -30.70 -10.53 -20.05
N LEU A 337 -29.61 -10.02 -20.61
CA LEU A 337 -28.51 -9.41 -19.85
C LEU A 337 -28.87 -8.06 -19.25
N LEU A 338 -30.02 -7.46 -19.61
CA LEU A 338 -30.54 -6.25 -18.95
C LEU A 338 -31.06 -6.56 -17.54
N ASP A 339 -31.40 -7.82 -17.25
CA ASP A 339 -31.74 -8.26 -15.90
C ASP A 339 -30.47 -8.61 -15.09
N THR A 340 -30.25 -7.87 -14.01
CA THR A 340 -29.12 -8.08 -13.10
C THR A 340 -29.11 -9.47 -12.45
N LEU A 341 -30.24 -10.19 -12.35
CA LEU A 341 -30.28 -11.57 -11.87
C LEU A 341 -29.67 -12.55 -12.88
N ILE A 342 -29.90 -12.32 -14.18
CA ILE A 342 -29.29 -13.11 -15.25
C ILE A 342 -27.80 -12.82 -15.34
N VAL A 343 -27.39 -11.56 -15.14
CA VAL A 343 -25.97 -11.19 -15.00
C VAL A 343 -25.31 -11.95 -13.85
N ARG A 344 -25.96 -12.06 -12.70
CA ARG A 344 -25.46 -12.86 -11.58
C ARG A 344 -25.36 -14.34 -11.94
N ARG A 345 -26.36 -14.90 -12.64
CA ARG A 345 -26.32 -16.29 -13.13
C ARG A 345 -25.13 -16.52 -14.07
N PHE A 346 -24.89 -15.61 -15.01
CA PHE A 346 -23.71 -15.64 -15.88
C PHE A 346 -22.42 -15.63 -15.05
N GLN A 347 -22.31 -14.71 -14.08
CA GLN A 347 -21.14 -14.61 -13.22
C GLN A 347 -20.93 -15.85 -12.35
N ASP A 348 -21.98 -16.42 -11.79
CA ASP A 348 -21.90 -17.63 -10.96
C ASP A 348 -21.54 -18.86 -11.79
N THR A 349 -22.00 -18.92 -13.04
CA THR A 349 -21.57 -19.93 -14.03
C THR A 349 -20.10 -19.76 -14.37
N LEU A 350 -19.64 -18.52 -14.58
CA LEU A 350 -18.24 -18.23 -14.87
C LEU A 350 -17.34 -18.56 -13.68
N LYS A 351 -17.68 -18.19 -12.45
CA LYS A 351 -16.85 -18.37 -11.23
C LYS A 351 -16.37 -19.81 -11.00
N VAL A 352 -17.13 -20.81 -11.46
CA VAL A 352 -16.78 -22.22 -11.29
C VAL A 352 -15.89 -22.78 -12.42
N LYS A 353 -15.63 -22.00 -13.47
CA LYS A 353 -14.77 -22.39 -14.60
C LYS A 353 -13.30 -22.15 -14.26
N SER A 354 -12.43 -23.06 -14.71
CA SER A 354 -10.98 -22.98 -14.46
C SER A 354 -10.29 -21.79 -15.14
N PHE A 355 -10.86 -21.27 -16.23
CA PHE A 355 -10.37 -20.13 -17.00
C PHE A 355 -10.93 -18.77 -16.50
N ALA A 356 -11.79 -18.78 -15.49
CA ALA A 356 -12.50 -17.57 -15.07
C ALA A 356 -11.58 -16.53 -14.41
N GLY A 357 -10.62 -16.98 -13.61
CA GLY A 357 -9.73 -16.10 -12.87
C GLY A 357 -8.44 -15.80 -13.64
N GLN A 358 -8.07 -14.52 -13.70
CA GLN A 358 -6.71 -14.15 -14.10
C GLN A 358 -5.72 -14.56 -13.00
N LYS A 359 -4.60 -15.17 -13.38
CA LYS A 359 -3.57 -15.63 -12.43
C LYS A 359 -2.57 -14.54 -12.08
N ILE A 360 -2.38 -13.57 -12.97
CA ILE A 360 -1.42 -12.47 -12.80
C ILE A 360 -2.17 -11.15 -12.63
N LEU A 361 -1.84 -10.39 -11.59
CA LEU A 361 -2.33 -9.03 -11.40
C LEU A 361 -1.66 -8.08 -12.40
N SER A 362 -2.42 -7.56 -13.35
CA SER A 362 -1.98 -6.59 -14.38
C SER A 362 -2.60 -5.19 -14.22
N GLN A 363 -3.42 -5.03 -13.17
CA GLN A 363 -4.20 -3.84 -12.87
C GLN A 363 -3.56 -3.04 -11.73
N ILE A 364 -3.72 -1.72 -11.74
CA ILE A 364 -3.35 -0.89 -10.59
C ILE A 364 -4.50 -0.95 -9.58
N LEU A 365 -4.40 -1.86 -8.62
CA LEU A 365 -5.37 -2.03 -7.54
C LEU A 365 -4.77 -1.60 -6.20
N MET A 366 -5.62 -0.99 -5.38
CA MET A 366 -5.30 -0.56 -4.01
C MET A 366 -6.05 -1.45 -3.02
N HIS A 367 -5.50 -1.62 -1.82
CA HIS A 367 -6.07 -2.43 -0.76
C HIS A 367 -5.85 -1.77 0.61
N ASP A 368 -6.70 -2.14 1.58
CA ASP A 368 -6.55 -1.75 2.97
C ASP A 368 -5.42 -2.57 3.61
N PRO A 369 -4.29 -1.98 4.05
CA PRO A 369 -3.15 -2.69 4.60
C PRO A 369 -3.48 -3.59 5.81
N MET A 370 -4.62 -3.39 6.47
CA MET A 370 -5.09 -4.13 7.62
C MET A 370 -6.23 -5.12 7.30
N SER A 371 -6.78 -5.11 6.08
CA SER A 371 -7.83 -6.05 5.69
C SER A 371 -7.27 -7.46 5.52
N PRO A 372 -7.97 -8.50 6.03
CA PRO A 372 -7.58 -9.89 5.84
C PRO A 372 -7.79 -10.38 4.40
N ASP A 373 -8.60 -9.68 3.60
CA ASP A 373 -8.89 -10.04 2.22
C ASP A 373 -7.72 -9.70 1.31
N LYS A 374 -7.40 -10.57 0.34
CA LYS A 374 -6.32 -10.31 -0.63
C LYS A 374 -6.87 -9.61 -1.87
N ILE A 375 -5.98 -8.89 -2.57
CA ILE A 375 -6.29 -8.40 -3.91
C ILE A 375 -6.58 -9.60 -4.83
N GLU A 376 -7.73 -9.57 -5.49
CA GLU A 376 -8.10 -10.50 -6.55
C GLU A 376 -8.27 -9.72 -7.86
N PRO A 377 -7.52 -10.08 -8.93
CA PRO A 377 -7.72 -9.51 -10.26
C PRO A 377 -9.14 -9.72 -10.78
N ALA A 378 -9.55 -8.91 -11.75
CA ALA A 378 -10.85 -9.08 -12.40
C ALA A 378 -10.91 -10.38 -13.21
N SER A 379 -12.11 -10.94 -13.39
CA SER A 379 -12.36 -11.83 -14.53
C SER A 379 -12.75 -10.95 -15.71
N ALA A 380 -12.00 -11.00 -16.81
CA ALA A 380 -12.17 -10.08 -17.93
C ALA A 380 -12.12 -10.80 -19.27
N PHE A 381 -12.86 -10.26 -20.24
CA PHE A 381 -12.75 -10.61 -21.66
C PHE A 381 -11.85 -9.59 -22.38
N MET A 382 -10.98 -10.12 -23.23
CA MET A 382 -10.08 -9.37 -24.11
C MET A 382 -9.87 -10.16 -25.40
N PRO A 383 -9.99 -9.57 -26.61
CA PRO A 383 -9.87 -10.31 -27.87
C PRO A 383 -8.52 -11.02 -28.06
N PHE A 384 -7.41 -10.32 -27.76
CA PHE A 384 -6.05 -10.84 -27.85
C PHE A 384 -5.30 -10.52 -26.56
N GLY A 385 -5.88 -10.93 -25.43
CA GLY A 385 -5.41 -10.62 -24.08
C GLY A 385 -3.99 -11.11 -23.78
N GLN A 386 -3.29 -10.48 -22.85
CA GLN A 386 -1.93 -10.88 -22.51
C GLN A 386 -1.83 -12.32 -21.97
N ARG A 387 -0.72 -12.98 -22.29
CA ARG A 387 -0.49 -14.41 -22.02
C ARG A 387 0.05 -14.67 -20.63
N PHE A 388 -0.38 -15.78 -20.05
CA PHE A 388 0.18 -16.27 -18.79
C PHE A 388 1.62 -16.71 -19.03
N ILE A 389 2.55 -16.12 -18.29
CA ILE A 389 3.96 -16.51 -18.30
C ILE A 389 4.45 -16.70 -16.87
N ILE A 390 5.12 -17.83 -16.68
CA ILE A 390 5.43 -18.39 -15.36
C ILE A 390 6.36 -17.49 -14.54
N ASP A 391 7.25 -16.74 -15.18
CA ASP A 391 8.14 -15.80 -14.52
C ASP A 391 7.39 -14.59 -13.95
N SER A 392 6.34 -14.09 -14.63
CA SER A 392 5.49 -13.04 -14.08
C SER A 392 4.60 -13.55 -12.95
N TYR A 393 4.22 -14.82 -13.02
CA TYR A 393 3.58 -15.47 -11.88
C TYR A 393 4.53 -15.60 -10.69
N ILE A 394 5.81 -15.94 -10.91
CA ILE A 394 6.84 -15.97 -9.85
C ILE A 394 6.98 -14.59 -9.23
N THR A 395 7.23 -13.55 -10.05
CA THR A 395 7.46 -12.19 -9.56
C THR A 395 6.26 -11.60 -8.83
N GLY A 396 5.04 -11.86 -9.30
CA GLY A 396 3.82 -11.43 -8.65
C GLY A 396 3.55 -12.11 -7.31
N ASN A 397 4.11 -13.31 -7.06
CA ASN A 397 3.87 -14.08 -5.83
C ASN A 397 4.89 -13.83 -4.71
N VAL A 398 5.92 -13.04 -4.97
CA VAL A 398 6.99 -12.71 -4.03
C VAL A 398 7.01 -11.22 -3.64
N VAL A 399 5.96 -10.47 -3.98
CA VAL A 399 5.83 -9.03 -3.72
C VAL A 399 4.66 -8.71 -2.77
N TYR A 400 4.56 -7.44 -2.40
CA TYR A 400 3.58 -6.88 -1.49
C TYR A 400 2.14 -7.08 -1.99
N ASP A 401 1.27 -7.57 -1.09
CA ASP A 401 -0.04 -8.23 -1.26
C ASP A 401 0.01 -9.77 -1.14
N ARG A 402 1.12 -10.41 -1.54
CA ARG A 402 1.36 -11.87 -1.39
C ARG A 402 2.32 -12.22 -0.26
N VAL A 403 3.15 -11.27 0.17
CA VAL A 403 4.11 -11.44 1.28
C VAL A 403 3.77 -10.46 2.41
N LYS A 404 4.04 -10.84 3.66
CA LYS A 404 3.62 -10.08 4.87
C LYS A 404 4.39 -8.76 5.09
N SER A 405 5.35 -8.43 4.23
CA SER A 405 6.21 -7.25 4.36
C SER A 405 6.10 -6.37 3.11
N MET A 406 6.38 -5.08 3.21
CA MET A 406 6.34 -4.10 2.12
C MET A 406 7.45 -4.31 1.06
N ARG A 407 7.53 -5.51 0.49
CA ARG A 407 8.42 -5.83 -0.64
C ARG A 407 7.73 -5.45 -1.96
N MET A 408 7.92 -4.21 -2.38
CA MET A 408 7.22 -3.70 -3.56
C MET A 408 7.78 -4.21 -4.89
N LEU A 409 9.01 -4.71 -4.93
CA LEU A 409 9.65 -5.16 -6.17
C LEU A 409 10.27 -6.56 -5.98
N PRO A 410 10.16 -7.42 -7.01
CA PRO A 410 10.80 -8.74 -7.01
C PRO A 410 12.29 -8.61 -7.37
N SER A 411 13.04 -9.68 -7.13
CA SER A 411 14.41 -9.86 -7.63
C SER A 411 14.38 -10.87 -8.78
N THR A 412 15.21 -10.66 -9.81
CA THR A 412 15.33 -11.65 -10.90
C THR A 412 15.89 -13.00 -10.42
N LEU A 413 16.59 -13.00 -9.28
CA LEU A 413 17.03 -14.23 -8.63
C LEU A 413 15.86 -15.08 -8.09
N ASP A 414 14.70 -14.47 -7.82
CA ASP A 414 13.48 -15.20 -7.43
C ASP A 414 13.07 -16.16 -8.55
N ILE A 415 13.19 -15.71 -9.80
CA ILE A 415 12.89 -16.51 -10.99
C ILE A 415 13.86 -17.67 -11.10
N LEU A 416 15.16 -17.42 -10.98
CA LEU A 416 16.15 -18.49 -11.11
C LEU A 416 16.05 -19.53 -10.00
N PHE A 417 15.82 -19.12 -8.76
CA PHE A 417 15.59 -20.06 -7.67
C PHE A 417 14.36 -20.93 -7.96
N ALA A 418 13.25 -20.30 -8.35
CA ALA A 418 12.01 -21.00 -8.69
C ALA A 418 12.19 -21.95 -9.89
N LEU A 419 13.03 -21.59 -10.86
CA LEU A 419 13.37 -22.42 -12.02
C LEU A 419 14.39 -23.53 -11.73
N GLY A 420 14.96 -23.60 -10.53
CA GLY A 420 15.83 -24.72 -10.16
C GLY A 420 17.23 -24.37 -9.67
N ASN A 421 17.62 -23.10 -9.72
CA ASN A 421 18.96 -22.66 -9.36
C ASN A 421 19.07 -22.43 -7.84
N ASP A 422 19.38 -23.49 -7.10
CA ASP A 422 19.49 -23.43 -5.63
C ASP A 422 20.57 -22.45 -5.14
N ALA A 423 21.58 -22.15 -5.98
CA ALA A 423 22.62 -21.18 -5.63
C ALA A 423 22.09 -19.74 -5.57
N ALA A 424 20.97 -19.43 -6.24
CA ALA A 424 20.34 -18.11 -6.19
C ALA A 424 19.87 -17.75 -4.77
N ALA A 425 19.46 -18.73 -3.95
CA ALA A 425 19.05 -18.50 -2.56
C ALA A 425 20.17 -17.89 -1.71
N GLN A 426 21.44 -18.22 -2.00
CA GLN A 426 22.58 -17.67 -1.27
C GLN A 426 22.73 -16.16 -1.51
N LEU A 427 22.42 -15.70 -2.72
CA LEU A 427 22.46 -14.28 -3.10
C LEU A 427 21.23 -13.51 -2.60
N LEU A 428 20.11 -14.21 -2.41
CA LEU A 428 18.86 -13.63 -1.90
C LEU A 428 18.81 -13.51 -0.37
N LYS A 429 19.81 -14.04 0.36
CA LYS A 429 19.76 -14.18 1.83
C LYS A 429 19.35 -12.89 2.55
N GLU A 430 19.99 -11.76 2.24
CA GLU A 430 19.69 -10.48 2.89
C GLU A 430 18.23 -10.02 2.64
N GLU A 431 17.72 -10.21 1.42
CA GLU A 431 16.33 -9.89 1.11
C GLU A 431 15.35 -10.87 1.78
N LEU A 432 15.64 -12.16 1.76
CA LEU A 432 14.82 -13.19 2.41
C LEU A 432 14.71 -12.92 3.90
N ASP A 433 15.83 -12.53 4.54
CA ASP A 433 15.86 -12.17 5.95
C ASP A 433 15.10 -10.86 6.23
N LYS A 434 15.16 -9.88 5.34
CA LYS A 434 14.45 -8.61 5.50
C LYS A 434 12.94 -8.75 5.30
N TYR A 435 12.51 -9.44 4.25
CA TYR A 435 11.12 -9.44 3.79
C TYR A 435 10.36 -10.73 4.11
N LYS A 436 11.05 -11.78 4.58
CA LYS A 436 10.44 -13.03 5.08
C LYS A 436 9.51 -13.73 4.08
N TYR A 437 9.89 -13.76 2.80
CA TYR A 437 9.09 -14.34 1.70
C TYR A 437 9.54 -15.76 1.27
N SER A 438 10.45 -16.39 2.01
CA SER A 438 10.93 -17.75 1.74
C SER A 438 9.84 -18.80 1.51
N PRO A 439 8.71 -18.82 2.27
CA PRO A 439 7.64 -19.79 2.03
C PRO A 439 7.00 -19.65 0.65
N ASN A 440 6.76 -18.40 0.19
CA ASN A 440 6.23 -18.13 -1.14
C ASN A 440 7.20 -18.62 -2.23
N LEU A 441 8.49 -18.34 -2.05
CA LEU A 441 9.51 -18.68 -3.03
C LEU A 441 9.69 -20.21 -3.19
N VAL A 442 9.64 -20.98 -2.09
CA VAL A 442 9.67 -22.46 -2.15
C VAL A 442 8.37 -23.05 -2.67
N ALA A 443 7.21 -22.46 -2.36
CA ALA A 443 5.94 -22.90 -2.93
C ALA A 443 5.93 -22.77 -4.47
N LEU A 444 6.51 -21.69 -5.00
CA LEU A 444 6.70 -21.51 -6.44
C LEU A 444 7.63 -22.56 -7.03
N ARG A 445 8.75 -22.86 -6.35
CA ARG A 445 9.66 -23.94 -6.78
C ARG A 445 8.94 -25.29 -6.85
N TYR A 446 8.16 -25.63 -5.82
CA TYR A 446 7.37 -26.86 -5.81
C TYR A 446 6.40 -26.92 -6.99
N LEU A 447 5.66 -25.83 -7.27
CA LEU A 447 4.75 -25.75 -8.41
C LEU A 447 5.48 -26.00 -9.74
N ILE A 448 6.63 -25.36 -9.94
CA ILE A 448 7.40 -25.44 -11.19
C ILE A 448 7.96 -26.84 -11.43
N ASP A 449 8.43 -27.51 -10.38
CA ASP A 449 8.94 -28.88 -10.47
C ASP A 449 7.84 -29.91 -10.76
N ASN A 450 6.57 -29.56 -10.50
CA ASN A 450 5.41 -30.42 -10.78
C ASN A 450 4.75 -30.17 -12.14
N TYR A 451 5.19 -29.18 -12.93
CA TYR A 451 4.74 -29.06 -14.32
C TYR A 451 5.25 -30.23 -15.17
N ASP A 452 4.37 -30.80 -15.99
CA ASP A 452 4.66 -31.96 -16.82
C ASP A 452 5.39 -31.59 -18.13
N PHE A 453 5.74 -32.62 -18.89
CA PHE A 453 6.40 -32.46 -20.17
C PHE A 453 5.56 -31.63 -21.15
N ASP A 454 4.25 -31.82 -21.19
CA ASP A 454 3.38 -31.13 -22.14
C ASP A 454 3.35 -29.62 -21.87
N PHE A 455 3.32 -29.20 -20.60
CA PHE A 455 3.43 -27.79 -20.23
C PHE A 455 4.71 -27.14 -20.77
N TRP A 456 5.87 -27.78 -20.57
CA TRP A 456 7.16 -27.21 -20.98
C TRP A 456 7.37 -27.17 -22.50
N ASN A 457 6.63 -28.00 -23.26
CA ASN A 457 6.73 -28.07 -24.72
C ASN A 457 5.59 -27.35 -25.46
N ASN A 458 4.69 -26.67 -24.74
CA ASN A 458 3.50 -26.06 -25.34
C ASN A 458 3.77 -24.78 -26.16
N SER A 459 4.82 -24.01 -25.81
CA SER A 459 5.16 -22.77 -26.53
C SER A 459 6.67 -22.60 -26.69
N ILE A 460 7.07 -21.79 -27.66
CA ILE A 460 8.50 -21.44 -27.85
C ILE A 460 9.04 -20.74 -26.59
N TYR A 461 8.21 -19.93 -25.93
CA TYR A 461 8.53 -19.32 -24.65
C TYR A 461 8.92 -20.36 -23.58
N ASN A 462 8.09 -21.38 -23.38
CA ASN A 462 8.35 -22.42 -22.38
C ASN A 462 9.55 -23.30 -22.75
N LEU A 463 9.76 -23.57 -24.04
CA LEU A 463 10.91 -24.31 -24.55
C LEU A 463 12.23 -23.56 -24.28
N TRP A 464 12.26 -22.25 -24.54
CA TRP A 464 13.42 -21.40 -24.24
C TRP A 464 13.66 -21.33 -22.73
N LEU A 465 12.60 -21.15 -21.93
CA LEU A 465 12.72 -21.12 -20.48
C LEU A 465 13.23 -22.45 -19.89
N ASN A 466 12.78 -23.58 -20.43
CA ASN A 466 13.28 -24.90 -20.06
C ASN A 466 14.76 -25.07 -20.43
N SER A 467 15.20 -24.46 -21.54
CA SER A 467 16.60 -24.49 -21.99
C SER A 467 17.54 -23.73 -21.06
N ILE A 468 17.09 -22.65 -20.42
CA ILE A 468 17.90 -21.98 -19.37
C ILE A 468 17.82 -22.72 -18.03
N LYS A 469 16.70 -23.40 -17.73
CA LYS A 469 16.54 -24.24 -16.52
C LYS A 469 17.57 -25.38 -16.48
N VAL A 470 17.95 -25.98 -17.60
CA VAL A 470 18.96 -27.06 -17.60
C VAL A 470 20.39 -26.57 -17.26
N LEU A 471 20.63 -25.26 -17.17
CA LEU A 471 21.92 -24.68 -16.75
C LEU A 471 22.10 -24.62 -15.23
N ASN A 472 21.17 -25.18 -14.45
CA ASN A 472 21.27 -25.23 -12.99
C ASN A 472 22.45 -26.11 -12.53
N PRO A 473 23.13 -25.74 -11.42
CA PRO A 473 24.24 -26.51 -10.90
C PRO A 473 23.79 -27.91 -10.45
N PRO A 474 24.49 -29.00 -10.84
CA PRO A 474 24.19 -30.32 -10.30
C PRO A 474 24.62 -30.41 -8.83
N ALA A 475 23.94 -31.28 -8.09
CA ALA A 475 24.23 -31.53 -6.67
C ALA A 475 25.64 -32.12 -6.47
N ASP A 476 26.02 -33.11 -7.30
CA ASP A 476 27.40 -33.59 -7.39
C ASP A 476 28.13 -32.86 -8.51
N ARG A 477 29.26 -32.22 -8.19
CA ARG A 477 30.10 -31.49 -9.15
C ARG A 477 31.47 -32.12 -9.32
N THR A 478 31.78 -33.21 -8.62
CA THR A 478 33.12 -33.81 -8.59
C THR A 478 33.55 -34.38 -9.95
N TYR A 479 32.59 -34.78 -10.78
CA TYR A 479 32.82 -35.26 -12.14
C TYR A 479 33.06 -34.16 -13.17
N LEU A 480 32.79 -32.89 -12.84
CA LEU A 480 32.95 -31.77 -13.76
C LEU A 480 34.41 -31.29 -13.83
N PRO A 481 34.83 -30.63 -14.92
CA PRO A 481 36.10 -29.92 -14.99
C PRO A 481 36.31 -28.97 -13.81
N GLN A 482 37.55 -28.82 -13.33
CA GLN A 482 37.84 -28.10 -12.08
C GLN A 482 37.30 -26.66 -12.03
N PHE A 483 37.30 -25.93 -13.16
CA PHE A 483 36.76 -24.57 -13.22
C PHE A 483 35.23 -24.54 -12.96
N MET A 484 34.51 -25.58 -13.43
CA MET A 484 33.07 -25.74 -13.22
C MET A 484 32.71 -26.17 -11.79
N GLN A 485 33.68 -26.50 -10.94
CA GLN A 485 33.45 -26.81 -9.53
C GLN A 485 33.45 -25.54 -8.65
N THR A 486 33.76 -24.38 -9.22
CA THR A 486 33.89 -23.12 -8.49
C THR A 486 32.56 -22.36 -8.44
N ALA A 487 32.36 -21.56 -7.39
CA ALA A 487 31.20 -20.67 -7.29
C ALA A 487 31.19 -19.63 -8.42
N ALA A 488 32.36 -19.14 -8.83
CA ALA A 488 32.50 -18.14 -9.90
C ALA A 488 31.89 -18.63 -11.22
N TRP A 489 32.09 -19.90 -11.58
CA TRP A 489 31.50 -20.47 -12.79
C TRP A 489 29.97 -20.48 -12.73
N TRP A 490 29.40 -20.91 -11.61
CA TRP A 490 27.94 -20.99 -11.46
C TRP A 490 27.29 -19.62 -11.30
N GLN A 491 28.00 -18.62 -10.76
CA GLN A 491 27.57 -17.21 -10.83
C GLN A 491 27.61 -16.66 -12.26
N GLN A 492 28.60 -17.05 -13.07
CA GLN A 492 28.60 -16.71 -14.50
C GLN A 492 27.44 -17.42 -15.24
N LYS A 493 27.06 -18.64 -14.84
CA LYS A 493 25.85 -19.31 -15.37
C LYS A 493 24.56 -18.63 -14.93
N ILE A 494 24.47 -18.14 -13.70
CA ILE A 494 23.37 -17.27 -13.24
C ILE A 494 23.26 -16.05 -14.16
N ASN A 495 24.39 -15.39 -14.47
CA ASN A 495 24.40 -14.29 -15.42
C ASN A 495 23.90 -14.71 -16.82
N THR A 496 24.34 -15.85 -17.36
CA THR A 496 23.84 -16.39 -18.62
C THR A 496 22.32 -16.61 -18.59
N GLN A 497 21.81 -17.26 -17.54
CA GLN A 497 20.38 -17.55 -17.39
C GLN A 497 19.57 -16.25 -17.35
N LEU A 498 20.02 -15.24 -16.59
CA LEU A 498 19.35 -13.94 -16.50
C LEU A 498 19.44 -13.12 -17.79
N ALA A 499 20.59 -13.14 -18.47
CA ALA A 499 20.76 -12.45 -19.75
C ALA A 499 19.81 -13.03 -20.81
N SER A 500 19.77 -14.36 -20.94
CA SER A 500 18.88 -15.02 -21.90
C SER A 500 17.41 -14.93 -21.50
N TRP A 501 17.09 -14.96 -20.21
CA TRP A 501 15.73 -14.64 -19.73
C TRP A 501 15.34 -13.21 -20.10
N THR A 502 16.28 -12.25 -20.05
CA THR A 502 16.02 -10.86 -20.44
C THR A 502 15.74 -10.74 -21.94
N GLU A 503 16.51 -11.43 -22.79
CA GLU A 503 16.25 -11.53 -24.23
C GLU A 503 14.86 -12.14 -24.50
N LEU A 504 14.54 -13.28 -23.86
CA LEU A 504 13.23 -13.93 -23.97
C LEU A 504 12.09 -12.98 -23.57
N ARG A 505 12.25 -12.22 -22.49
CA ARG A 505 11.27 -11.23 -22.02
C ARG A 505 11.12 -10.07 -22.99
N HIS A 506 12.24 -9.59 -23.51
CA HIS A 506 12.31 -8.45 -24.42
C HIS A 506 11.53 -8.72 -25.72
N ASP A 507 11.72 -9.90 -26.31
CA ASP A 507 11.12 -10.22 -27.60
C ASP A 507 9.60 -10.44 -27.47
N ASN A 508 9.13 -10.80 -26.28
CA ASN A 508 7.72 -11.09 -26.02
C ASN A 508 6.99 -9.96 -25.27
N LEU A 509 7.56 -8.75 -25.18
CA LEU A 509 7.01 -7.63 -24.40
C LEU A 509 5.56 -7.28 -24.73
N LEU A 510 5.11 -7.56 -25.96
CA LEU A 510 3.76 -7.30 -26.43
C LEU A 510 2.75 -8.33 -25.88
N TYR A 511 3.11 -9.60 -25.90
CA TYR A 511 2.20 -10.70 -25.57
C TYR A 511 2.31 -11.13 -24.10
N ALA A 512 3.45 -10.88 -23.47
CA ALA A 512 3.76 -11.21 -22.09
C ALA A 512 2.96 -10.38 -21.07
N LYS A 513 2.21 -11.02 -20.17
CA LYS A 513 1.54 -10.31 -19.08
C LYS A 513 2.55 -9.80 -18.07
N GLN A 514 2.45 -8.52 -17.68
CA GLN A 514 3.30 -7.93 -16.64
C GLN A 514 2.64 -8.09 -15.27
N SER A 515 3.42 -8.51 -14.26
CA SER A 515 2.96 -8.55 -12.87
C SER A 515 3.06 -7.17 -12.21
N TYR A 516 2.04 -6.81 -11.45
CA TYR A 516 1.99 -5.61 -10.59
C TYR A 516 2.01 -6.01 -9.12
N SER A 517 2.63 -5.18 -8.29
CA SER A 517 2.47 -5.24 -6.83
C SER A 517 1.21 -4.46 -6.45
N GLY A 518 0.44 -4.98 -5.48
CA GLY A 518 -0.68 -4.25 -4.91
C GLY A 518 -0.23 -2.93 -4.26
N GLY A 519 -1.08 -1.92 -4.24
CA GLY A 519 -0.84 -0.68 -3.48
C GLY A 519 -1.65 -0.61 -2.19
N VAL A 520 -1.22 0.22 -1.23
CA VAL A 520 -1.97 0.51 0.00
C VAL A 520 -2.59 1.89 -0.04
N THR A 521 -3.75 2.03 0.60
CA THR A 521 -4.33 3.32 0.97
C THR A 521 -4.45 3.44 2.49
N CYS A 522 -4.67 4.66 3.00
CA CYS A 522 -4.98 4.87 4.42
C CYS A 522 -6.47 4.56 4.67
N SER A 523 -6.77 3.77 5.69
CA SER A 523 -8.13 3.46 6.17
C SER A 523 -8.14 3.31 7.69
N TYR A 524 -9.33 3.41 8.29
CA TYR A 524 -9.54 3.05 9.68
C TYR A 524 -9.87 1.55 9.76
N PRO A 525 -9.01 0.71 10.37
CA PRO A 525 -9.21 -0.75 10.37
C PRO A 525 -10.39 -1.18 11.24
N TYR A 526 -10.66 -0.42 12.30
CA TYR A 526 -11.83 -0.55 13.16
C TYR A 526 -12.31 0.85 13.52
N SER A 527 -13.61 1.02 13.71
CA SER A 527 -14.20 2.23 14.28
C SER A 527 -15.18 1.85 15.36
N TYR A 528 -15.22 2.65 16.42
CA TYR A 528 -16.15 2.48 17.54
C TYR A 528 -16.83 3.81 17.77
N VAL A 529 -18.16 3.80 17.75
CA VAL A 529 -18.95 4.99 18.09
C VAL A 529 -19.22 4.94 19.59
N GLU A 530 -18.92 6.03 20.29
CA GLU A 530 -19.21 6.13 21.72
C GLU A 530 -20.69 5.74 21.97
N PRO A 531 -20.99 4.76 22.84
CA PRO A 531 -22.30 4.13 22.90
C PRO A 531 -23.33 4.96 23.68
N VAL A 532 -23.53 6.21 23.24
CA VAL A 532 -24.48 7.18 23.81
C VAL A 532 -25.52 7.55 22.74
N PRO A 533 -26.40 6.62 22.33
CA PRO A 533 -27.35 6.84 21.23
C PRO A 533 -28.28 8.04 21.48
N GLN A 534 -28.62 8.30 22.75
CA GLN A 534 -29.45 9.44 23.14
C GLN A 534 -28.79 10.79 22.82
N PHE A 535 -27.45 10.88 22.91
CA PHE A 535 -26.73 12.08 22.54
C PHE A 535 -26.84 12.35 21.03
N PHE A 536 -26.56 11.34 20.19
CA PHE A 536 -26.66 11.49 18.74
C PHE A 536 -28.10 11.77 18.29
N SER A 537 -29.09 11.12 18.91
CA SER A 537 -30.50 11.44 18.69
C SER A 537 -30.85 12.90 19.07
N ALA A 538 -30.29 13.41 20.18
CA ALA A 538 -30.45 14.81 20.56
C ALA A 538 -29.79 15.78 19.57
N ILE A 539 -28.63 15.44 18.99
CA ILE A 539 -27.98 16.22 17.93
C ILE A 539 -28.82 16.24 16.66
N LYS A 540 -29.43 15.11 16.27
CA LYS A 540 -30.39 15.05 15.16
C LYS A 540 -31.56 16.00 15.39
N ILE A 541 -32.19 15.94 16.57
CA ILE A 541 -33.30 16.83 16.95
C ILE A 541 -32.86 18.29 16.94
N LEU A 542 -31.64 18.58 17.42
CA LEU A 542 -31.06 19.92 17.36
C LEU A 542 -30.92 20.40 15.91
N ALA A 543 -30.42 19.57 15.01
CA ALA A 543 -30.24 19.90 13.60
C ALA A 543 -31.59 20.20 12.91
N ASP A 544 -32.57 19.31 13.07
CA ASP A 544 -33.90 19.44 12.50
C ASP A 544 -34.60 20.72 12.99
N ASN A 545 -34.63 20.93 14.31
CA ASN A 545 -35.29 22.11 14.91
C ASN A 545 -34.56 23.42 14.60
N THR A 546 -33.24 23.41 14.47
CA THR A 546 -32.46 24.60 14.13
C THR A 546 -32.71 25.00 12.69
N LEU A 547 -32.75 24.03 11.76
CA LEU A 547 -33.10 24.27 10.37
C LEU A 547 -34.49 24.90 10.26
N GLU A 548 -35.50 24.31 10.90
CA GLU A 548 -36.87 24.87 10.91
C GLU A 548 -36.87 26.34 11.37
N LYS A 549 -36.23 26.64 12.50
CA LYS A 549 -36.15 28.00 13.04
C LYS A 549 -35.42 28.96 12.09
N LEU A 550 -34.27 28.58 11.53
CA LEU A 550 -33.49 29.42 10.62
C LEU A 550 -34.26 29.75 9.33
N LEU A 551 -35.05 28.81 8.81
CA LEU A 551 -35.86 29.03 7.61
C LEU A 551 -36.98 30.06 7.83
N THR A 552 -37.48 30.21 9.06
CA THR A 552 -38.51 31.20 9.41
C THR A 552 -37.99 32.65 9.45
N ILE A 553 -36.66 32.85 9.53
CA ILE A 553 -36.08 34.21 9.61
C ILE A 553 -36.25 34.91 8.25
N PRO A 554 -36.98 36.04 8.17
CA PRO A 554 -37.29 36.70 6.90
C PRO A 554 -36.08 37.35 6.22
N SER A 555 -35.06 37.74 7.00
CA SER A 555 -33.88 38.47 6.52
C SER A 555 -32.85 37.60 5.79
N TYR A 556 -32.98 36.27 5.84
CA TYR A 556 -32.11 35.38 5.06
C TYR A 556 -32.67 35.19 3.65
N ASP A 557 -31.82 35.38 2.64
CA ASP A 557 -32.18 35.10 1.26
C ASP A 557 -32.30 33.58 0.99
N ASN A 558 -32.81 33.23 -0.18
CA ASN A 558 -33.03 31.83 -0.57
C ASN A 558 -31.72 31.03 -0.69
N TRP A 559 -30.60 31.68 -1.04
CA TRP A 559 -29.32 31.02 -1.20
C TRP A 559 -28.73 30.63 0.16
N VAL A 560 -28.79 31.52 1.15
CA VAL A 560 -28.40 31.23 2.55
C VAL A 560 -29.28 30.13 3.13
N LYS A 561 -30.59 30.21 2.91
CA LYS A 561 -31.54 29.17 3.36
C LYS A 561 -31.24 27.80 2.75
N GLU A 562 -30.83 27.75 1.49
CA GLU A 562 -30.45 26.49 0.84
C GLU A 562 -29.16 25.91 1.42
N LYS A 563 -28.17 26.76 1.73
CA LYS A 563 -26.95 26.33 2.46
C LYS A 563 -27.27 25.73 3.83
N PHE A 564 -28.20 26.33 4.57
CA PHE A 564 -28.66 25.76 5.84
C PHE A 564 -29.30 24.38 5.66
N LYS A 565 -30.17 24.20 4.66
CA LYS A 565 -30.78 22.89 4.39
C LYS A 565 -29.73 21.83 4.10
N ILE A 566 -28.79 22.11 3.19
CA ILE A 566 -27.72 21.17 2.82
C ILE A 566 -26.95 20.75 4.07
N TYR A 567 -26.54 21.72 4.88
CA TYR A 567 -25.75 21.45 6.09
C TYR A 567 -26.54 20.68 7.16
N PHE A 568 -27.70 21.18 7.58
CA PHE A 568 -28.45 20.58 8.69
C PHE A 568 -29.09 19.24 8.33
N ASN A 569 -29.51 19.02 7.06
CA ASN A 569 -29.96 17.70 6.62
C ASN A 569 -28.82 16.68 6.67
N HIS A 570 -27.60 17.09 6.29
CA HIS A 570 -26.44 16.23 6.37
C HIS A 570 -26.05 15.91 7.82
N LEU A 571 -26.00 16.93 8.69
CA LEU A 571 -25.76 16.74 10.14
C LEU A 571 -26.82 15.81 10.76
N SER A 572 -28.09 16.00 10.40
CA SER A 572 -29.21 15.16 10.86
C SER A 572 -29.02 13.70 10.42
N GLY A 573 -28.70 13.45 9.13
CA GLY A 573 -28.45 12.10 8.61
C GLY A 573 -27.24 11.39 9.24
N VAL A 574 -26.14 12.12 9.45
CA VAL A 574 -24.95 11.59 10.15
C VAL A 574 -25.28 11.24 11.59
N ALA A 575 -25.98 12.13 12.31
CA ALA A 575 -26.36 11.91 13.70
C ALA A 575 -27.34 10.72 13.85
N ASP A 576 -28.27 10.55 12.93
CA ASP A 576 -29.20 9.40 12.90
C ASP A 576 -28.46 8.06 12.72
N THR A 577 -27.47 8.06 11.80
CA THR A 577 -26.61 6.90 11.54
C THR A 577 -25.76 6.55 12.77
N LEU A 578 -25.10 7.56 13.38
CA LEU A 578 -24.30 7.36 14.61
C LEU A 578 -25.16 6.91 15.79
N SER A 579 -26.40 7.41 15.92
CA SER A 579 -27.35 6.95 16.93
C SER A 579 -27.67 5.46 16.76
N THR A 580 -27.89 5.01 15.52
CA THR A 580 -28.17 3.60 15.23
C THR A 580 -26.97 2.71 15.54
N ILE A 581 -25.76 3.14 15.15
CA ILE A 581 -24.52 2.40 15.41
C ILE A 581 -24.25 2.33 16.93
N ALA A 582 -24.35 3.45 17.65
CA ALA A 582 -24.16 3.50 19.10
C ALA A 582 -25.11 2.57 19.87
N GLN A 583 -26.36 2.44 19.42
CA GLN A 583 -27.31 1.49 19.99
C GLN A 583 -26.90 0.04 19.72
N LYS A 584 -26.44 -0.26 18.50
CA LYS A 584 -25.93 -1.59 18.14
C LYS A 584 -24.67 -1.98 18.93
N GLU A 585 -23.79 -1.03 19.24
CA GLU A 585 -22.63 -1.25 20.12
C GLU A 585 -23.08 -1.68 21.53
N LEU A 586 -24.08 -1.00 22.11
CA LEU A 586 -24.66 -1.41 23.40
C LEU A 586 -25.29 -2.80 23.34
N ASP A 587 -26.00 -3.10 22.25
CA ASP A 587 -26.74 -4.35 22.07
C ASP A 587 -25.84 -5.51 21.62
N ASN A 588 -24.55 -5.27 21.35
CA ASN A 588 -23.62 -6.22 20.74
C ASN A 588 -24.15 -6.82 19.42
N VAL A 589 -24.73 -5.97 18.57
CA VAL A 589 -25.29 -6.38 17.27
C VAL A 589 -24.28 -6.08 16.15
N PRO A 590 -23.94 -7.05 15.30
CA PRO A 590 -23.05 -6.81 14.15
C PRO A 590 -23.58 -5.77 13.17
N PHE A 591 -22.67 -4.98 12.60
CA PHE A 591 -22.98 -3.96 11.60
C PHE A 591 -23.24 -4.54 10.21
N SER A 592 -24.11 -3.89 9.45
CA SER A 592 -24.26 -4.14 8.01
C SER A 592 -23.01 -3.66 7.25
N ASN A 593 -22.87 -4.07 5.99
CA ASN A 593 -21.75 -3.63 5.16
C ASN A 593 -21.79 -2.11 4.91
N GLU A 594 -22.98 -1.53 4.78
CA GLU A 594 -23.18 -0.09 4.61
C GLU A 594 -22.75 0.69 5.86
N GLU A 595 -23.03 0.16 7.05
CA GLU A 595 -22.62 0.76 8.33
C GLU A 595 -21.11 0.68 8.55
N LYS A 596 -20.50 -0.47 8.24
CA LYS A 596 -19.02 -0.62 8.25
C LYS A 596 -18.36 0.35 7.28
N TRP A 597 -18.92 0.46 6.08
CA TRP A 597 -18.40 1.35 5.06
C TRP A 597 -18.59 2.84 5.43
N PHE A 598 -19.68 3.20 6.11
CA PHE A 598 -19.85 4.54 6.68
C PHE A 598 -18.76 4.85 7.72
N LEU A 599 -18.49 3.89 8.61
CA LEU A 599 -17.46 3.99 9.64
C LEU A 599 -16.04 4.12 9.06
N GLU A 600 -15.71 3.36 8.01
CA GLU A 600 -14.39 3.41 7.35
C GLU A 600 -14.10 4.75 6.65
N ARG A 601 -15.14 5.55 6.34
CA ARG A 601 -15.04 6.81 5.58
C ARG A 601 -15.13 8.08 6.42
N VAL A 602 -14.68 8.04 7.68
CA VAL A 602 -14.51 9.25 8.52
C VAL A 602 -13.64 10.28 7.79
N LEU A 603 -12.51 9.82 7.25
CA LEU A 603 -11.58 10.55 6.39
C LEU A 603 -11.06 9.62 5.28
N TYR A 604 -10.96 10.12 4.05
CA TYR A 604 -10.20 9.49 2.98
C TYR A 604 -9.58 10.57 2.07
N ASN A 605 -8.46 10.23 1.43
CA ASN A 605 -7.74 11.18 0.59
C ASN A 605 -8.44 11.32 -0.78
N ASN A 606 -8.46 12.53 -1.35
CA ASN A 606 -8.74 12.70 -2.78
C ASN A 606 -7.44 12.49 -3.58
N PRO A 607 -7.24 11.35 -4.27
CA PRO A 607 -6.00 11.06 -4.98
C PRO A 607 -5.77 11.95 -6.22
N GLN A 608 -6.73 12.79 -6.61
CA GLN A 608 -6.69 13.60 -7.84
C GLN A 608 -6.01 14.97 -7.66
N GLN A 609 -5.64 15.37 -6.44
CA GLN A 609 -5.12 16.72 -6.16
C GLN A 609 -3.60 16.70 -5.92
N VAL A 610 -2.84 17.28 -6.87
CA VAL A 610 -1.36 17.23 -6.87
C VAL A 610 -0.72 18.52 -6.33
N CYS A 611 -1.45 19.64 -6.29
CA CYS A 611 -0.98 20.93 -5.74
C CYS A 611 -1.91 21.43 -4.62
N GLY A 612 -1.33 21.88 -3.50
CA GLY A 612 -2.06 22.46 -2.35
C GLY A 612 -2.19 21.56 -1.10
N GLY A 613 -1.58 20.37 -1.11
CA GLY A 613 -1.69 19.39 -0.01
C GLY A 613 -2.92 18.48 -0.15
N PRO A 614 -2.97 17.34 0.59
CA PRO A 614 -4.09 16.41 0.51
C PRO A 614 -5.36 17.07 1.05
N ARG A 615 -6.43 17.07 0.24
CA ARG A 615 -7.77 17.44 0.71
C ARG A 615 -8.42 16.18 1.28
N TYR A 616 -8.65 16.17 2.60
CA TYR A 616 -9.31 15.05 3.27
C TYR A 616 -10.83 15.16 3.06
N ILE A 617 -11.38 14.25 2.28
CA ILE A 617 -12.82 14.14 2.02
C ILE A 617 -13.39 12.99 2.87
N GLY A 618 -14.65 13.05 3.26
CA GLY A 618 -15.23 12.13 4.24
C GLY A 618 -16.47 12.73 4.88
N TRP A 619 -17.21 11.96 5.67
CA TRP A 619 -18.41 12.50 6.33
C TRP A 619 -18.05 13.46 7.48
N PHE A 620 -16.91 13.30 8.15
CA PHE A 620 -16.54 14.14 9.29
C PHE A 620 -16.14 15.58 8.88
N PRO A 621 -15.29 15.82 7.86
CA PRO A 621 -14.99 17.18 7.40
C PRO A 621 -16.22 17.93 6.86
N SER A 622 -17.26 17.22 6.42
CA SER A 622 -18.53 17.82 5.97
C SER A 622 -19.46 18.25 7.12
N LEU A 623 -19.12 17.96 8.38
CA LEU A 623 -19.83 18.49 9.55
C LEU A 623 -19.48 19.95 9.87
N TYR A 624 -18.51 20.53 9.15
CA TYR A 624 -18.15 21.95 9.25
C TYR A 624 -18.94 22.77 8.23
N TYR A 625 -19.58 23.85 8.68
CA TYR A 625 -20.40 24.73 7.82
C TYR A 625 -19.51 25.60 6.91
N GLY A 626 -19.73 25.55 5.58
CA GLY A 626 -19.08 26.44 4.60
C GLY A 626 -18.63 25.76 3.29
N ASP A 627 -18.33 26.56 2.25
CA ASP A 627 -18.05 26.09 0.87
C ASP A 627 -16.76 25.25 0.74
N SER A 628 -15.91 25.27 1.78
CA SER A 628 -14.75 24.40 1.91
C SER A 628 -14.43 24.16 3.38
N GLY A 629 -15.25 23.39 4.10
CA GLY A 629 -15.08 23.01 5.53
C GLY A 629 -13.69 22.49 5.95
N GLN A 630 -12.74 22.36 5.01
CA GLN A 630 -11.32 22.11 5.22
C GLN A 630 -10.60 23.20 6.04
N ALA A 631 -10.91 24.49 5.82
CA ALA A 631 -10.23 25.56 6.54
C ALA A 631 -10.61 25.54 8.04
N GLU A 632 -11.90 25.29 8.33
CA GLU A 632 -12.38 25.14 9.70
C GLU A 632 -11.97 23.78 10.32
N PHE A 633 -11.85 22.72 9.52
CA PHE A 633 -11.37 21.40 9.98
C PHE A 633 -9.94 21.44 10.56
N HIS A 634 -9.08 22.32 10.03
CA HIS A 634 -7.70 22.49 10.51
C HIS A 634 -7.49 23.65 11.48
N LYS A 635 -8.57 24.35 11.87
CA LYS A 635 -8.48 25.52 12.74
C LYS A 635 -8.28 25.08 14.19
N GLU A 636 -7.27 25.67 14.86
CA GLU A 636 -7.12 25.52 16.31
C GLU A 636 -8.16 26.42 17.02
N ASP A 637 -8.97 25.86 17.90
CA ASP A 637 -10.08 26.56 18.57
C ASP A 637 -9.90 26.54 20.09
N TYR A 638 -9.09 27.48 20.60
CA TYR A 638 -8.89 27.70 22.04
C TYR A 638 -9.88 28.76 22.52
N LEU A 639 -10.96 28.33 23.15
CA LEU A 639 -12.07 29.18 23.53
C LEU A 639 -11.98 29.53 25.02
N VAL A 640 -12.36 30.74 25.40
CA VAL A 640 -12.55 31.17 26.79
C VAL A 640 -13.86 31.93 26.97
N ALA A 641 -14.52 31.70 28.10
CA ALA A 641 -15.70 32.46 28.50
C ALA A 641 -15.65 32.80 29.99
N ASP A 642 -15.91 34.07 30.34
CA ASP A 642 -16.18 34.46 31.72
C ASP A 642 -17.59 34.04 32.14
N TYR A 643 -17.72 33.42 33.31
CA TYR A 643 -19.01 32.92 33.80
C TYR A 643 -19.36 33.37 35.23
N HIS A 644 -18.41 33.96 35.95
CA HIS A 644 -18.69 34.53 37.27
C HIS A 644 -17.77 35.72 37.59
N THR A 645 -18.30 36.73 38.29
CA THR A 645 -17.52 37.87 38.79
C THR A 645 -17.84 38.11 40.26
N ALA A 646 -16.80 38.17 41.10
CA ALA A 646 -16.89 38.50 42.52
C ALA A 646 -16.14 39.82 42.81
N PRO A 647 -16.86 40.94 43.05
CA PRO A 647 -16.24 42.26 43.22
C PRO A 647 -15.32 42.37 44.45
N THR A 648 -15.65 41.71 45.54
CA THR A 648 -14.94 41.85 46.83
C THR A 648 -14.52 40.49 47.42
N ASP A 649 -13.55 40.51 48.33
CA ASP A 649 -13.27 39.38 49.21
C ASP A 649 -14.31 39.22 50.33
N ALA A 650 -14.12 38.21 51.18
CA ALA A 650 -15.00 37.92 52.32
C ALA A 650 -15.04 39.05 53.38
N GLY A 651 -14.04 39.96 53.38
CA GLY A 651 -13.97 41.13 54.25
C GLY A 651 -14.58 42.39 53.63
N GLY A 652 -15.06 42.33 52.39
CA GLY A 652 -15.60 43.47 51.65
C GLY A 652 -14.55 44.34 50.97
N ALA A 653 -13.27 43.94 50.95
CA ALA A 653 -12.23 44.66 50.22
C ALA A 653 -12.36 44.39 48.72
N MET A 654 -12.16 45.44 47.91
CA MET A 654 -12.29 45.35 46.45
C MET A 654 -11.13 44.53 45.85
N VAL A 655 -11.47 43.42 45.18
CA VAL A 655 -10.49 42.54 44.50
C VAL A 655 -10.86 42.35 43.03
N GLY A 656 -12.15 42.18 42.72
CA GLY A 656 -12.67 42.03 41.36
C GLY A 656 -12.28 40.71 40.69
N TRP A 657 -12.52 39.56 41.33
CA TRP A 657 -12.27 38.27 40.69
C TRP A 657 -13.20 38.03 39.49
N VAL A 658 -12.67 37.49 38.39
CA VAL A 658 -13.46 36.99 37.26
C VAL A 658 -13.03 35.56 36.97
N LYS A 659 -14.00 34.64 36.94
CA LYS A 659 -13.79 33.21 36.72
C LYS A 659 -14.07 32.86 35.26
N HIS A 660 -13.14 32.15 34.65
CA HIS A 660 -13.10 31.76 33.24
C HIS A 660 -13.14 30.25 33.09
N ALA A 661 -13.90 29.76 32.12
CA ALA A 661 -13.86 28.39 31.62
C ALA A 661 -13.30 28.43 30.20
N GLY A 662 -12.43 27.48 29.84
CA GLY A 662 -11.88 27.44 28.49
C GLY A 662 -11.42 26.07 28.03
N THR A 663 -11.17 25.97 26.73
CA THR A 663 -10.65 24.76 26.06
C THR A 663 -9.15 24.86 25.83
N GLY A 664 -8.47 23.72 25.86
CA GLY A 664 -7.06 23.59 25.50
C GLY A 664 -6.86 22.83 24.20
N LYS A 665 -5.65 22.27 24.02
CA LYS A 665 -5.36 21.36 22.91
C LYS A 665 -6.25 20.12 22.99
N VAL A 666 -6.65 19.58 21.85
CA VAL A 666 -7.39 18.30 21.78
C VAL A 666 -6.49 17.17 22.29
N ASP A 667 -6.97 16.43 23.30
CA ASP A 667 -6.26 15.29 23.87
C ASP A 667 -6.58 14.02 23.06
N LEU A 668 -5.76 12.98 23.22
CA LEU A 668 -5.97 11.68 22.58
C LEU A 668 -6.34 10.64 23.62
N MET A 669 -7.51 10.02 23.46
CA MET A 669 -7.97 8.92 24.29
C MET A 669 -7.65 7.58 23.63
N ILE A 670 -7.21 6.61 24.45
CA ILE A 670 -7.06 5.21 24.05
C ILE A 670 -8.06 4.40 24.87
N LEU A 671 -8.95 3.68 24.21
CA LEU A 671 -10.03 2.91 24.81
C LEU A 671 -9.92 1.44 24.37
N ASN A 672 -9.92 0.51 25.32
CA ASN A 672 -10.10 -0.91 25.02
C ASN A 672 -11.57 -1.28 25.19
N THR A 673 -12.18 -1.84 24.15
CA THR A 673 -13.54 -2.37 24.23
C THR A 673 -13.68 -3.65 23.41
N LYS A 674 -14.75 -4.39 23.67
CA LYS A 674 -15.03 -5.68 23.06
C LYS A 674 -15.99 -5.47 21.89
N LEU A 675 -15.63 -5.98 20.72
CA LEU A 675 -16.51 -6.03 19.55
C LEU A 675 -17.64 -7.07 19.74
N PRO A 676 -18.74 -6.97 18.98
CA PRO A 676 -19.84 -7.94 19.01
C PRO A 676 -19.41 -9.41 18.87
N ASP A 677 -18.30 -9.67 18.17
CA ASP A 677 -17.79 -11.03 17.91
C ASP A 677 -16.95 -11.62 19.05
N GLY A 678 -16.64 -10.84 20.08
CA GLY A 678 -15.82 -11.29 21.19
C GLY A 678 -14.44 -10.61 21.30
N THR A 679 -13.97 -9.98 20.24
CA THR A 679 -12.60 -9.49 20.11
C THR A 679 -12.38 -8.21 20.92
N ILE A 680 -11.31 -8.14 21.71
CA ILE A 680 -10.94 -6.89 22.41
C ILE A 680 -10.06 -6.07 21.47
N VAL A 681 -10.46 -4.84 21.19
CA VAL A 681 -9.78 -3.90 20.29
C VAL A 681 -9.48 -2.60 21.03
N ALA A 682 -8.28 -2.06 20.79
CA ALA A 682 -7.89 -0.73 21.25
C ALA A 682 -8.28 0.31 20.19
N PHE A 683 -9.16 1.24 20.56
CA PHE A 683 -9.56 2.38 19.77
C PHE A 683 -8.83 3.63 20.22
N VAL A 684 -8.59 4.54 19.28
CA VAL A 684 -7.89 5.80 19.54
C VAL A 684 -8.71 6.93 18.95
N GLY A 685 -9.02 7.95 19.76
CA GLY A 685 -9.91 9.04 19.36
C GLY A 685 -9.60 10.38 20.03
N PRO A 686 -9.81 11.51 19.34
CA PRO A 686 -9.64 12.83 19.92
C PRO A 686 -10.73 13.13 20.96
N VAL A 687 -10.36 13.77 22.07
CA VAL A 687 -11.29 14.20 23.13
C VAL A 687 -11.01 15.64 23.57
N PHE A 688 -12.05 16.32 24.05
CA PHE A 688 -11.93 17.70 24.54
C PHE A 688 -11.10 17.81 25.81
N SER A 689 -10.63 19.03 26.03
CA SER A 689 -9.67 19.34 27.07
C SER A 689 -10.13 20.63 27.77
N TYR A 690 -10.46 20.53 29.06
CA TYR A 690 -11.16 21.56 29.82
C TYR A 690 -10.29 22.17 30.91
N HIS A 691 -10.36 23.49 31.06
CA HIS A 691 -9.51 24.30 31.93
C HIS A 691 -10.33 25.40 32.61
N GLU A 692 -9.87 25.81 33.80
CA GLU A 692 -10.43 26.95 34.51
C GLU A 692 -9.33 27.91 34.95
N TYR A 693 -9.63 29.22 34.98
CA TYR A 693 -8.70 30.23 35.49
C TYR A 693 -9.46 31.38 36.16
N THR A 694 -8.83 32.04 37.14
CA THR A 694 -9.43 33.20 37.83
C THR A 694 -8.49 34.40 37.70
N THR A 695 -8.98 35.48 37.12
CA THR A 695 -8.29 36.78 37.06
C THR A 695 -8.78 37.67 38.21
N THR A 696 -8.06 38.75 38.49
CA THR A 696 -8.46 39.81 39.45
C THR A 696 -8.69 41.14 38.72
N ASN A 697 -9.08 42.19 39.45
CA ASN A 697 -9.27 43.55 38.91
C ASN A 697 -10.29 43.66 37.76
N PHE A 698 -11.32 42.80 37.77
CA PHE A 698 -12.38 42.73 36.76
C PHE A 698 -11.88 42.38 35.34
N TYR A 699 -10.68 41.82 35.21
CA TYR A 699 -10.05 41.54 33.92
C TYR A 699 -10.71 40.36 33.22
N ARG A 700 -11.12 40.54 31.96
CA ARG A 700 -11.75 39.49 31.12
C ARG A 700 -10.80 39.06 30.03
N LEU A 701 -10.70 37.75 29.83
CA LEU A 701 -9.80 37.16 28.84
C LEU A 701 -10.49 37.11 27.48
N THR A 702 -9.76 37.46 26.44
CA THR A 702 -10.07 37.10 25.05
C THR A 702 -9.49 35.73 24.71
N ASP A 703 -10.00 35.06 23.67
CA ASP A 703 -9.47 33.78 23.18
C ASP A 703 -7.96 33.86 22.86
N SER A 704 -7.50 34.99 22.32
CA SER A 704 -6.08 35.22 22.02
C SER A 704 -5.22 35.32 23.29
N GLU A 705 -5.69 36.01 24.32
CA GLU A 705 -4.99 36.11 25.61
C GLU A 705 -5.00 34.74 26.31
N TRP A 706 -6.13 34.04 26.26
CA TRP A 706 -6.26 32.68 26.76
C TRP A 706 -5.22 31.74 26.15
N GLN A 707 -5.15 31.69 24.82
CA GLN A 707 -4.20 30.85 24.09
C GLN A 707 -2.73 31.20 24.41
N THR A 708 -2.38 32.49 24.41
CA THR A 708 -0.97 32.92 24.40
C THR A 708 -0.37 33.13 25.77
N GLN A 709 -1.18 33.50 26.77
CA GLN A 709 -0.68 33.91 28.09
C GLN A 709 -1.14 32.96 29.20
N TYR A 710 -2.36 32.44 29.11
CA TYR A 710 -2.99 31.76 30.24
C TYR A 710 -3.07 30.25 30.09
N LEU A 711 -3.15 29.68 28.89
CA LEU A 711 -3.36 28.24 28.71
C LEU A 711 -2.24 27.40 29.39
N ALA A 712 -0.99 27.85 29.31
CA ALA A 712 0.14 27.20 29.98
C ALA A 712 0.11 27.32 31.52
N GLN A 713 -0.61 28.31 32.05
CA GLN A 713 -0.74 28.58 33.49
C GLN A 713 -2.04 28.03 34.06
N SER A 714 -3.06 27.84 33.22
CA SER A 714 -4.34 27.25 33.57
C SER A 714 -4.15 25.79 33.94
N THR A 715 -4.62 25.41 35.13
CA THR A 715 -4.57 24.02 35.57
C THR A 715 -5.85 23.30 35.14
N ARG A 716 -5.71 22.02 34.82
CA ARG A 716 -6.85 21.12 34.66
C ARG A 716 -7.53 20.97 36.03
N PRO A 717 -8.86 20.90 36.10
CA PRO A 717 -9.51 20.54 37.35
C PRO A 717 -8.96 19.21 37.89
N GLU A 718 -8.71 19.13 39.19
CA GLU A 718 -8.07 17.97 39.83
C GLU A 718 -8.84 16.66 39.58
N TRP A 719 -10.16 16.72 39.38
CA TRP A 719 -10.99 15.56 39.09
C TRP A 719 -10.71 14.90 37.74
N THR A 720 -9.95 15.56 36.85
CA THR A 720 -9.48 14.95 35.60
C THR A 720 -8.28 14.03 35.81
N ASN A 721 -7.57 14.13 36.95
CA ASN A 721 -6.34 13.39 37.20
C ASN A 721 -6.52 11.88 37.20
N ILE A 722 -7.75 11.39 37.46
CA ILE A 722 -8.08 9.95 37.47
C ILE A 722 -7.86 9.27 36.11
N TYR A 723 -7.98 10.01 34.99
CA TYR A 723 -7.81 9.47 33.64
C TYR A 723 -6.70 10.16 32.82
N LEU A 724 -6.15 11.28 33.31
CA LEU A 724 -5.24 12.13 32.55
C LEU A 724 -3.77 11.88 32.90
N ALA A 725 -2.95 11.57 31.89
CA ALA A 725 -1.49 11.60 32.00
C ALA A 725 -0.94 13.03 31.83
N ASP A 726 0.19 13.33 32.48
CA ASP A 726 0.88 14.61 32.29
C ASP A 726 1.62 14.72 30.94
N ILE A 727 2.25 15.86 30.68
CA ILE A 727 2.97 16.13 29.41
C ILE A 727 4.15 15.17 29.15
N ASN A 728 4.64 14.48 30.18
CA ASN A 728 5.70 13.48 30.07
C ASN A 728 5.15 12.05 30.04
N GLY A 729 3.82 11.88 30.10
CA GLY A 729 3.16 10.58 30.15
C GLY A 729 3.06 9.96 31.54
N ASN A 730 3.35 10.72 32.62
CA ASN A 730 3.24 10.20 33.98
C ASN A 730 1.81 10.30 34.52
N VAL A 731 1.47 9.42 35.46
CA VAL A 731 0.23 9.50 36.25
C VAL A 731 0.25 10.77 37.10
N LYS A 732 -0.90 11.47 37.14
CA LYS A 732 -1.07 12.66 37.99
C LYS A 732 -1.43 12.25 39.43
N PRO A 733 -1.06 13.05 40.46
CA PRO A 733 -1.51 12.81 41.82
C PRO A 733 -3.04 12.71 41.90
N GLU A 734 -3.54 11.78 42.72
CA GLU A 734 -4.98 11.57 42.89
C GLU A 734 -5.67 12.87 43.36
N GLY A 735 -6.72 13.27 42.63
CA GLY A 735 -7.49 14.48 42.88
C GLY A 735 -8.88 14.18 43.43
N LEU A 736 -9.81 15.14 43.30
CA LEU A 736 -11.22 14.95 43.66
C LEU A 736 -11.87 13.86 42.79
N ASN A 737 -12.40 12.80 43.42
CA ASN A 737 -13.06 11.71 42.70
C ASN A 737 -14.57 11.65 43.04
N LEU A 738 -15.35 11.08 42.11
CA LEU A 738 -16.75 10.74 42.38
C LEU A 738 -16.83 9.66 43.46
N ILE A 739 -17.89 9.68 44.26
CA ILE A 739 -18.12 8.66 45.28
C ILE A 739 -18.34 7.31 44.59
N THR A 740 -17.43 6.37 44.82
CA THR A 740 -17.53 4.98 44.35
C THR A 740 -18.00 4.07 45.48
N GLY A 741 -18.45 2.86 45.13
CA GLY A 741 -18.74 1.84 46.13
C GLY A 741 -17.48 1.44 46.90
N ILE A 742 -17.62 1.10 48.18
CA ILE A 742 -16.54 0.49 48.95
C ILE A 742 -16.42 -0.95 48.48
N ASP A 743 -15.28 -1.32 47.93
CA ASP A 743 -14.94 -2.73 47.77
C ASP A 743 -14.64 -3.28 49.18
N GLU A 744 -15.47 -4.16 49.71
CA GLU A 744 -15.37 -4.65 51.11
C GLU A 744 -14.07 -5.45 51.37
N ASN A 745 -13.25 -5.69 50.34
CA ASN A 745 -12.06 -6.53 50.40
C ASN A 745 -10.72 -5.79 50.53
N GLU A 746 -10.67 -4.45 50.56
CA GLU A 746 -9.41 -3.72 50.72
C GLU A 746 -9.41 -2.82 51.97
N LYS A 747 -8.86 -3.36 53.06
CA LYS A 747 -8.26 -2.53 54.13
C LYS A 747 -6.82 -2.25 53.75
N GLU A 748 -6.58 -1.20 52.98
CA GLU A 748 -5.29 -0.52 52.98
C GLU A 748 -5.49 0.90 53.50
N ASP A 749 -4.58 1.33 54.39
CA ASP A 749 -4.59 2.68 54.95
C ASP A 749 -4.48 3.71 53.81
N PRO A 750 -5.24 4.82 53.84
CA PRO A 750 -5.20 5.81 52.78
C PRO A 750 -3.79 6.41 52.69
N ILE A 751 -3.08 6.09 51.62
CA ILE A 751 -1.84 6.77 51.27
C ILE A 751 -2.25 8.14 50.71
N ILE A 752 -2.39 9.12 51.60
CA ILE A 752 -2.48 10.53 51.21
C ILE A 752 -1.07 10.95 50.75
N PRO A 753 -0.84 11.32 49.49
CA PRO A 753 0.48 11.77 49.06
C PRO A 753 0.83 13.06 49.79
N GLU A 754 1.90 13.06 50.60
CA GLU A 754 2.41 14.28 51.22
C GLU A 754 2.99 15.21 50.13
N THR A 755 2.21 16.20 49.71
CA THR A 755 2.75 17.29 48.89
C THR A 755 3.70 18.15 49.74
N HIS A 756 4.96 18.25 49.30
CA HIS A 756 6.00 19.05 49.95
C HIS A 756 5.97 20.50 49.45
N LEU A 757 6.49 21.43 50.26
CA LEU A 757 6.73 22.82 49.84
C LEU A 757 7.76 22.85 48.70
N VAL A 758 7.31 23.12 47.46
CA VAL A 758 8.17 23.27 46.28
C VAL A 758 8.15 24.72 45.82
N ALA A 759 9.31 25.26 45.48
CA ALA A 759 9.45 26.57 44.89
C ALA A 759 10.44 26.57 43.72
N GLN A 760 10.19 27.40 42.70
CA GLN A 760 11.07 27.56 41.55
C GLN A 760 11.02 29.01 41.06
N ASN A 761 12.16 29.54 40.62
CA ASN A 761 12.21 30.86 40.00
C ASN A 761 12.38 30.74 38.47
N TYR A 762 11.67 31.57 37.70
CA TYR A 762 11.81 31.67 36.24
C TYR A 762 11.63 33.12 35.75
N PRO A 763 12.46 33.61 34.81
CA PRO A 763 13.61 32.94 34.21
C PRO A 763 14.79 32.75 35.18
N ASN A 764 15.69 31.82 34.88
CA ASN A 764 16.97 31.62 35.58
C ASN A 764 18.01 31.01 34.61
N PRO A 765 19.03 31.76 34.14
CA PRO A 765 19.39 33.14 34.54
C PRO A 765 18.34 34.20 34.15
N PHE A 766 18.34 35.34 34.84
CA PHE A 766 17.37 36.43 34.62
C PHE A 766 18.04 37.81 34.52
N ASN A 767 17.34 38.80 33.91
CA ASN A 767 17.80 40.19 33.78
C ASN A 767 16.62 41.18 33.62
N PRO A 768 16.37 42.13 34.55
CA PRO A 768 16.78 42.14 35.95
C PRO A 768 15.74 41.45 36.86
N SER A 769 14.60 40.96 36.34
CA SER A 769 13.54 40.34 37.14
C SER A 769 13.28 38.86 36.87
N THR A 770 12.87 38.15 37.91
CA THR A 770 12.49 36.73 37.93
C THR A 770 11.27 36.56 38.82
N SER A 771 10.39 35.63 38.48
CA SER A 771 9.23 35.31 39.33
C SER A 771 9.47 34.00 40.05
N ILE A 772 9.25 34.01 41.37
CA ILE A 772 9.42 32.86 42.26
C ILE A 772 8.02 32.27 42.50
N ALA A 773 7.77 31.13 41.86
CA ALA A 773 6.56 30.34 42.03
C ALA A 773 6.74 29.40 43.23
N PHE A 774 5.77 29.31 44.12
CA PHE A 774 5.76 28.30 45.17
C PHE A 774 4.33 27.84 45.49
N THR A 775 4.22 26.60 45.96
CA THR A 775 2.92 25.98 46.28
C THR A 775 2.82 25.73 47.77
N ILE A 776 1.74 26.20 48.39
CA ILE A 776 1.41 25.87 49.78
C ILE A 776 0.45 24.67 49.77
N PRO A 777 0.87 23.49 50.23
CA PRO A 777 0.01 22.31 50.26
C PRO A 777 -1.15 22.50 51.24
N SER A 778 -2.26 21.79 51.02
CA SER A 778 -3.49 21.90 51.84
C SER A 778 -3.25 21.73 53.34
N ARG A 779 -2.29 20.88 53.74
CA ARG A 779 -1.89 20.68 55.16
C ARG A 779 -1.22 21.90 55.82
N LEU A 780 -0.72 22.85 55.03
CA LEU A 780 -0.06 24.08 55.49
C LEU A 780 -0.94 25.34 55.26
N THR A 781 -2.23 25.17 54.95
CA THR A 781 -3.16 26.29 54.76
C THR A 781 -3.22 27.20 55.99
N ASN A 782 -3.35 28.51 55.78
CA ASN A 782 -3.37 29.55 56.82
C ASN A 782 -2.09 29.62 57.69
N SER A 783 -0.95 29.19 57.16
CA SER A 783 0.36 29.30 57.84
C SER A 783 1.09 30.59 57.50
N ARG A 784 2.01 31.02 58.37
CA ARG A 784 2.87 32.18 58.11
C ARG A 784 3.96 31.82 57.10
N VAL A 785 4.06 32.60 56.04
CA VAL A 785 4.99 32.40 54.92
C VAL A 785 6.02 33.52 54.90
N SER A 786 7.30 33.19 54.75
CA SER A 786 8.37 34.16 54.48
C SER A 786 9.16 33.79 53.24
N LEU A 787 9.38 34.74 52.33
CA LEU A 787 10.25 34.60 51.15
C LEU A 787 11.38 35.65 51.18
N ILE A 788 12.63 35.19 51.30
CA ILE A 788 13.82 36.05 51.49
C ILE A 788 14.91 35.71 50.48
N ILE A 789 15.60 36.72 49.94
CA ILE A 789 16.74 36.61 49.02
C ILE A 789 18.07 36.84 49.76
N TYR A 790 19.11 36.06 49.44
CA TYR A 790 20.46 36.08 50.01
C TYR A 790 21.54 36.15 48.93
N ASP A 791 22.69 36.75 49.25
CA ASP A 791 23.92 36.71 48.42
C ASP A 791 24.75 35.43 48.63
N ILE A 792 25.86 35.27 47.91
CA ILE A 792 26.73 34.08 48.00
C ILE A 792 27.48 33.96 49.34
N GLN A 793 27.61 35.06 50.10
CA GLN A 793 28.15 35.06 51.45
C GLN A 793 27.07 34.75 52.51
N GLY A 794 25.80 34.64 52.11
CA GLY A 794 24.66 34.38 52.99
C GLY A 794 24.06 35.63 53.62
N ASN A 795 24.40 36.84 53.17
CA ASN A 795 23.78 38.06 53.67
C ASN A 795 22.40 38.27 53.03
N ARG A 796 21.41 38.71 53.82
CA ARG A 796 20.05 39.02 53.33
C ARG A 796 20.06 40.24 52.41
N VAL A 797 19.50 40.06 51.22
CA VAL A 797 19.41 41.07 50.15
C VAL A 797 18.03 41.74 50.12
N LYS A 798 16.94 40.95 50.16
CA LYS A 798 15.55 41.44 50.03
C LYS A 798 14.56 40.47 50.70
N GLU A 799 13.52 40.97 51.37
CA GLU A 799 12.34 40.17 51.75
C GLU A 799 11.15 40.54 50.88
N LEU A 800 10.49 39.52 50.31
CA LEU A 800 9.42 39.67 49.31
C LEU A 800 8.04 39.34 49.85
N VAL A 801 7.95 38.37 50.78
CA VAL A 801 6.70 37.97 51.44
C VAL A 801 6.96 37.79 52.92
N ASN A 802 6.04 38.25 53.76
CA ASN A 802 5.96 37.96 55.19
C ASN A 802 4.50 38.11 55.65
N GLU A 803 3.63 37.15 55.32
CA GLU A 803 2.19 37.18 55.65
C GLU A 803 1.59 35.78 55.82
N THR A 804 0.32 35.69 56.25
CA THR A 804 -0.41 34.42 56.41
C THR A 804 -1.17 34.10 55.12
N MET A 805 -0.96 32.93 54.53
CA MET A 805 -1.50 32.58 53.20
C MET A 805 -2.27 31.25 53.24
N GLN A 806 -3.29 31.10 52.39
CA GLN A 806 -4.05 29.85 52.24
C GLN A 806 -3.27 28.81 51.42
N SER A 807 -3.76 27.58 51.38
CA SER A 807 -3.25 26.59 50.44
C SER A 807 -3.57 27.00 49.00
N GLY A 808 -2.58 26.88 48.12
CA GLY A 808 -2.69 27.33 46.74
C GLY A 808 -1.33 27.60 46.12
N HIS A 809 -1.35 28.01 44.85
CA HIS A 809 -0.14 28.37 44.10
C HIS A 809 0.05 29.89 44.11
N TYR A 810 1.27 30.33 44.40
CA TYR A 810 1.63 31.74 44.51
C TYR A 810 2.84 32.06 43.63
N LEU A 811 2.84 33.25 43.04
CA LEU A 811 3.92 33.74 42.19
C LEU A 811 4.34 35.15 42.63
N ILE A 812 5.59 35.32 43.02
CA ILE A 812 6.11 36.59 43.56
C ILE A 812 7.32 37.04 42.74
N GLU A 813 7.27 38.25 42.20
CA GLU A 813 8.36 38.82 41.38
C GLU A 813 9.48 39.42 42.25
N TRP A 814 10.73 39.13 41.89
CA TRP A 814 11.90 39.88 42.34
C TRP A 814 12.56 40.60 41.17
N ASN A 815 12.81 41.90 41.32
CA ASN A 815 13.35 42.77 40.25
C ASN A 815 14.84 43.10 40.37
N GLY A 816 15.62 42.29 41.10
CA GLY A 816 17.07 42.46 41.21
C GLY A 816 17.50 43.67 42.06
N LYS A 817 16.69 44.08 43.03
CA LYS A 817 16.99 45.17 43.98
C LYS A 817 17.06 44.68 45.42
N SER A 818 17.87 45.34 46.24
CA SER A 818 17.97 45.11 47.69
C SER A 818 16.83 45.79 48.47
N ASP A 819 16.77 45.58 49.79
CA ASP A 819 15.83 46.28 50.67
C ASP A 819 15.98 47.80 50.67
N LEU A 820 17.19 48.31 50.39
CA LEU A 820 17.44 49.74 50.19
C LEU A 820 17.07 50.24 48.78
N ASN A 821 16.38 49.40 47.99
CA ASN A 821 15.95 49.65 46.62
C ASN A 821 17.11 49.92 45.63
N GLN A 822 18.32 49.51 45.99
CA GLN A 822 19.52 49.62 45.15
C GLN A 822 19.68 48.38 44.28
N LYS A 823 20.09 48.55 43.02
CA LYS A 823 20.33 47.43 42.10
C LYS A 823 21.53 46.61 42.58
N VAL A 824 21.38 45.29 42.65
CA VAL A 824 22.47 44.39 43.06
C VAL A 824 23.37 44.03 41.87
N SER A 825 24.58 43.50 42.11
CA SER A 825 25.53 43.12 41.04
C SER A 825 25.10 41.83 40.33
N SER A 826 25.53 41.62 39.08
CA SER A 826 25.38 40.33 38.41
C SER A 826 26.12 39.26 39.22
N GLY A 827 25.52 38.08 39.36
CA GLY A 827 26.06 37.02 40.22
C GLY A 827 25.03 36.00 40.67
N VAL A 828 25.47 35.12 41.55
CA VAL A 828 24.64 34.07 42.15
C VAL A 828 23.96 34.60 43.41
N TYR A 829 22.65 34.37 43.50
CA TYR A 829 21.81 34.65 44.67
C TYR A 829 21.04 33.39 45.06
N PHE A 830 20.51 33.37 46.28
CA PHE A 830 19.63 32.29 46.75
C PHE A 830 18.32 32.88 47.26
N TYR A 831 17.19 32.27 46.97
CA TYR A 831 15.94 32.58 47.65
C TYR A 831 15.60 31.46 48.63
N GLU A 832 14.93 31.82 49.71
CA GLU A 832 14.42 30.91 50.72
C GLU A 832 12.93 31.16 50.90
N VAL A 833 12.10 30.14 50.67
CA VAL A 833 10.70 30.11 51.09
C VAL A 833 10.62 29.30 52.39
N ARG A 834 9.99 29.86 53.42
CA ARG A 834 9.72 29.16 54.67
C ARG A 834 8.24 29.23 55.00
N VAL A 835 7.66 28.07 55.32
CA VAL A 835 6.27 27.92 55.78
C VAL A 835 6.30 27.07 57.03
N ASN A 836 6.06 27.68 58.20
CA ASN A 836 6.29 27.06 59.52
C ASN A 836 7.71 26.45 59.66
N THR A 837 7.81 25.12 59.81
CA THR A 837 9.06 24.36 59.96
C THR A 837 9.66 23.92 58.62
N GLU A 838 8.92 24.03 57.52
CA GLU A 838 9.41 23.66 56.19
C GLU A 838 10.12 24.83 55.52
N ARG A 839 11.23 24.50 54.86
CA ARG A 839 12.11 25.45 54.21
C ARG A 839 12.54 24.90 52.87
N PHE A 840 12.39 25.71 51.82
CA PHE A 840 12.92 25.44 50.49
C PHE A 840 13.91 26.55 50.11
N VAL A 841 15.06 26.18 49.54
CA VAL A 841 16.08 27.13 49.09
C VAL A 841 16.42 26.86 47.62
N GLY A 842 16.37 27.89 46.79
CA GLY A 842 16.71 27.80 45.36
C GLY A 842 17.80 28.79 44.96
N LYS A 843 18.65 28.38 44.01
CA LYS A 843 19.75 29.20 43.44
C LYS A 843 19.25 29.99 42.24
N MET A 844 19.59 31.28 42.16
CA MET A 844 19.29 32.18 41.05
C MET A 844 20.56 32.81 40.49
N ASN A 845 20.62 32.99 39.17
CA ASN A 845 21.73 33.67 38.50
C ASN A 845 21.21 34.96 37.85
N LEU A 846 21.63 36.12 38.40
CA LEU A 846 21.33 37.43 37.81
C LEU A 846 22.43 37.79 36.81
N ILE A 847 22.05 38.09 35.57
CA ILE A 847 22.93 38.59 34.52
C ILE A 847 22.49 40.02 34.19
N LYS A 848 23.44 40.92 33.93
CA LYS A 848 23.14 42.30 33.50
C LYS A 848 23.37 42.43 32.02
#